data_AF-A0A1G4IV08-F1
#
_entry.id   AF-A0A1G4IV08-F1
#
_cell.length_a   1.000
_cell.length_b   1.000
_cell.length_c   1.000
_cell.angle_alpha   90.00
_cell.angle_beta   90.00
_cell.angle_gamma   90.00
#
_symmetry.space_group_name_H-M   'P 1'
#
loop_
_entity.id
_entity.type
_entity.pdbx_description
1 polymer ?
#
loop_
_entity_poly.entity_id
_entity_poly.type
_entity_poly.pdbx_seq_one_letter_code
_entity_poly.pdbx_strand_id
1 'polypeptide(L)'
;MEWLSIGQLYRVLEGSVCPEFLIYSLSLFTPLILEFSTTYRIRRQKPSSSVNVLAAKSSLSTGPKLRLSMLTSRGVDFDFDSVSLRFKDALAELLSEKVCSFKNTDGSIQLSAVDEAFYFELIKSTTQSKVYVSTASKEDGELDLSRKRTKFYRLLGQEELVVKIWESITDCFDEAADQVISELIENLALESDFEAAFVQLWPDCCLGVYRNQKLLISKALKPLTDTFPFLLDKIPGVQSIADFIDYRLVEAGLSVLGNKIDRTVTEIIETLRRDLERLATADGNSGLRARIESLKMLLRVMSQCRLTVIKEQKISLQKTYINNLESMLDKLEIVVDKNYLANVRIFMVRECEISACISRNLTVKVKQAFADSLIFPEKCLRKLLNLYALCYGFRKEFELLKLTHVTSSRRQEFYDVLASEVTNRFNVSLRQHRNANHILWCCSSLYALKEPSCHSIIRASLRETFGGELRVLEPLLKSLNMIIKRCYELLKTDASEAKKYYDIQSHTIKSLFTILRDFDLTEPFFKLYLERGLLRRAFLMGQEYLTFATHQYNIERMVLDEFDSMSSLNDNFSQVSKLRDDLARTEALFEGFNGNRRGEIEIIPMIFERKNVPAFFQELPNYDIDLPPLLRQQWNRFHNYYLKSDSKAGLKPLTLENSLHHLEVQTSFPLENGSLLTLEVSLLQASVLEILDSRDEVTVSMLQSSLSVPIHQIELTLQVFVEFNLLQETDGAYKINENFIVDPKKVKNGRLRVVQRAVTKSQNRNSVFTTPEPKNANWAQEVLCATIVRSLKGHVGGMSFDELKRLTETRMLGISTGEFKSALAASDEYFTIKDDLYYYIP
;
A
#
# COMPACT_ATOMS: atom_id res chain seq x y z
N MET A 1 -16.51 -16.53 16.30
CA MET A 1 -15.81 -16.53 17.61
C MET A 1 -14.90 -17.74 17.65
N GLU A 2 -13.60 -17.55 17.50
CA GLU A 2 -12.53 -18.49 17.88
C GLU A 2 -11.28 -17.63 18.05
N TRP A 3 -10.73 -17.60 19.27
CA TRP A 3 -9.52 -16.85 19.60
C TRP A 3 -8.30 -17.70 19.22
N LEU A 4 -7.63 -17.35 18.12
CA LEU A 4 -6.31 -17.91 17.82
C LEU A 4 -5.28 -17.34 18.80
N SER A 5 -4.50 -18.22 19.43
CA SER A 5 -3.39 -17.81 20.29
C SER A 5 -2.29 -17.13 19.47
N ILE A 6 -1.60 -16.14 20.04
CA ILE A 6 -0.48 -15.41 19.41
C ILE A 6 0.62 -16.35 18.87
N GLY A 7 0.78 -17.54 19.50
CA GLY A 7 1.70 -18.58 19.03
C GLY A 7 1.27 -19.26 17.72
N GLN A 8 -0.02 -19.30 17.40
CA GLN A 8 -0.52 -19.80 16.11
C GLN A 8 -0.41 -18.75 15.00
N LEU A 9 -0.52 -17.45 15.34
CA LEU A 9 -0.23 -16.36 14.40
C LEU A 9 1.25 -16.39 13.95
N TYR A 10 2.15 -16.73 14.88
CA TYR A 10 3.59 -16.86 14.60
C TYR A 10 3.92 -18.02 13.63
N ARG A 11 3.23 -19.16 13.75
CA ARG A 11 3.44 -20.31 12.84
C ARG A 11 2.86 -20.11 11.44
N VAL A 12 1.80 -19.30 11.31
CA VAL A 12 1.24 -18.92 10.00
C VAL A 12 2.16 -17.92 9.27
N LEU A 13 2.88 -17.08 10.00
CA LEU A 13 3.84 -16.10 9.46
C LEU A 13 5.21 -16.71 9.10
N GLU A 14 5.66 -17.76 9.81
CA GLU A 14 6.90 -18.51 9.45
C GLU A 14 6.81 -19.21 8.08
N GLY A 15 5.60 -19.49 7.59
CA GLY A 15 5.42 -20.21 6.32
C GLY A 15 5.42 -19.35 5.05
N SER A 16 5.42 -18.01 5.14
CA SER A 16 5.11 -17.18 3.95
C SER A 16 5.72 -15.77 3.90
N VAL A 17 6.67 -15.40 4.76
CA VAL A 17 7.25 -14.05 4.76
C VAL A 17 8.76 -14.02 4.96
N CYS A 18 9.45 -13.19 4.18
CA CYS A 18 10.89 -12.95 4.20
C CYS A 18 11.38 -12.46 5.60
N PRO A 19 12.52 -12.93 6.14
CA PRO A 19 13.05 -12.54 7.46
C PRO A 19 13.23 -11.02 7.66
N GLU A 20 13.44 -10.28 6.57
CA GLU A 20 13.55 -8.82 6.57
C GLU A 20 12.24 -8.12 6.98
N PHE A 21 11.08 -8.72 6.74
CA PHE A 21 9.76 -8.18 7.14
C PHE A 21 9.52 -8.27 8.65
N LEU A 22 10.00 -9.35 9.28
CA LEU A 22 9.96 -9.52 10.74
C LEU A 22 10.83 -8.46 11.41
N ILE A 23 12.02 -8.19 10.87
CA ILE A 23 12.90 -7.13 11.37
C ILE A 23 12.28 -5.72 11.17
N TYR A 24 11.61 -5.49 10.03
CA TYR A 24 10.94 -4.22 9.71
C TYR A 24 9.76 -3.91 10.65
N SER A 25 8.91 -4.89 10.92
CA SER A 25 7.74 -4.76 11.79
C SER A 25 8.11 -4.75 13.29
N LEU A 26 9.15 -5.49 13.68
CA LEU A 26 9.67 -5.46 15.05
C LEU A 26 10.34 -4.11 15.39
N SER A 27 11.01 -3.44 14.46
CA SER A 27 11.66 -2.14 14.77
C SER A 27 10.68 -1.00 15.08
N LEU A 28 9.48 -1.03 14.49
CA LEU A 28 8.49 0.04 14.61
C LEU A 28 7.59 -0.10 15.84
N PHE A 29 7.13 -1.30 16.21
CA PHE A 29 6.04 -1.44 17.20
C PHE A 29 6.24 -2.50 18.30
N THR A 30 7.38 -3.19 18.40
CA THR A 30 7.61 -4.20 19.46
C THR A 30 7.41 -3.67 20.90
N PRO A 31 7.74 -2.41 21.25
CA PRO A 31 7.47 -1.90 22.60
C PRO A 31 5.97 -1.81 22.95
N LEU A 32 5.10 -1.53 21.96
CA LEU A 32 3.63 -1.48 22.14
C LEU A 32 3.01 -2.87 22.30
N ILE A 33 3.66 -3.91 21.78
CA ILE A 33 3.20 -5.31 21.85
C ILE A 33 3.69 -6.01 23.13
N LEU A 34 4.88 -5.64 23.63
CA LEU A 34 5.48 -6.25 24.84
C LEU A 34 4.85 -5.74 26.15
N GLU A 35 4.30 -4.53 26.19
CA GLU A 35 3.70 -3.95 27.40
C GLU A 35 2.34 -4.58 27.76
N PHE A 36 1.67 -5.25 26.82
CA PHE A 36 0.43 -6.00 27.07
C PHE A 36 0.63 -7.49 27.42
N SER A 37 1.86 -8.02 27.34
CA SER A 37 2.12 -9.47 27.52
C SER A 37 2.95 -9.85 28.74
N THR A 38 3.45 -8.89 29.53
CA THR A 38 4.29 -9.16 30.71
C THR A 38 3.49 -9.21 32.02
N THR A 39 2.56 -10.14 32.10
CA THR A 39 2.17 -10.75 33.37
C THR A 39 2.20 -12.27 33.16
N TYR A 40 3.39 -12.89 33.19
CA TYR A 40 3.64 -14.24 33.74
C TYR A 40 5.10 -14.68 33.49
N ARG A 41 5.66 -15.33 34.52
CA ARG A 41 6.90 -16.15 34.59
C ARG A 41 8.27 -15.46 34.72
N ILE A 42 8.63 -15.32 36.00
CA ILE A 42 9.98 -15.49 36.54
C ILE A 42 10.30 -17.00 36.64
N ARG A 43 11.47 -17.44 36.18
CA ARG A 43 12.25 -18.49 36.89
C ARG A 43 13.75 -18.43 36.57
N ARG A 44 14.51 -18.46 37.67
CA ARG A 44 15.96 -18.37 37.84
C ARG A 44 16.73 -19.53 37.18
N GLN A 45 17.94 -19.26 36.72
CA GLN A 45 19.08 -20.16 36.86
C GLN A 45 20.37 -19.37 37.21
N LYS A 46 21.09 -19.87 38.21
CA LYS A 46 22.36 -19.36 38.75
C LYS A 46 23.54 -19.71 37.82
N PRO A 47 24.64 -18.94 37.87
CA PRO A 47 25.85 -19.21 37.10
C PRO A 47 26.74 -20.24 37.82
N SER A 48 27.31 -21.18 37.04
CA SER A 48 28.39 -22.06 37.47
C SER A 48 29.74 -21.43 37.16
N SER A 49 30.53 -21.27 38.20
CA SER A 49 31.95 -20.92 38.22
C SER A 49 32.82 -22.01 37.57
N SER A 50 33.82 -21.60 36.77
CA SER A 50 35.06 -22.36 36.66
C SER A 50 36.23 -21.41 36.39
N VAL A 51 37.06 -21.30 37.42
CA VAL A 51 38.37 -20.68 37.46
C VAL A 51 39.33 -21.50 36.58
N ASN A 52 40.12 -20.83 35.74
CA ASN A 52 41.37 -21.40 35.23
C ASN A 52 42.49 -20.39 35.40
N VAL A 53 43.37 -20.70 36.35
CA VAL A 53 44.65 -20.05 36.61
C VAL A 53 45.65 -20.63 35.61
N LEU A 54 46.24 -19.77 34.78
CA LEU A 54 47.47 -20.11 34.05
C LEU A 54 48.55 -19.11 34.41
N ALA A 55 49.52 -19.64 35.15
CA ALA A 55 50.77 -18.99 35.49
C ALA A 55 51.64 -18.85 34.23
N ALA A 56 52.16 -17.65 33.98
CA ALA A 56 53.27 -17.44 33.05
C ALA A 56 54.37 -16.64 33.76
N LYS A 57 55.56 -17.25 33.74
CA LYS A 57 56.79 -16.79 34.39
C LYS A 57 57.34 -15.54 33.71
N SER A 58 57.84 -14.64 34.56
CA SER A 58 58.66 -13.48 34.26
C SER A 58 59.99 -13.81 33.58
N SER A 59 60.39 -12.99 32.61
CA SER A 59 61.80 -12.73 32.26
C SER A 59 62.11 -11.26 32.45
N LEU A 60 63.12 -10.98 33.28
CA LEU A 60 63.59 -9.66 33.67
C LEU A 60 64.14 -8.85 32.49
N SER A 61 63.90 -7.53 32.53
CA SER A 61 64.79 -6.50 32.00
C SER A 61 64.74 -5.28 32.93
N THR A 62 65.88 -4.62 33.09
CA THR A 62 66.33 -3.85 34.24
C THR A 62 66.07 -2.34 34.16
N GLY A 63 65.66 -1.75 35.30
CA GLY A 63 65.97 -0.36 35.70
C GLY A 63 64.77 0.52 36.08
N PRO A 64 64.93 1.56 36.93
CA PRO A 64 65.76 1.71 38.13
C PRO A 64 64.91 1.71 39.43
N LYS A 65 65.51 1.24 40.53
CA LYS A 65 64.92 1.20 41.87
C LYS A 65 64.71 2.61 42.44
N LEU A 66 63.45 3.04 42.59
CA LEU A 66 63.09 4.08 43.57
C LEU A 66 63.01 3.43 44.96
N ARG A 67 63.86 3.91 45.88
CA ARG A 67 63.95 3.45 47.27
C ARG A 67 62.63 3.72 47.99
N LEU A 68 61.90 2.66 48.39
CA LEU A 68 60.97 2.74 49.51
C LEU A 68 61.79 2.90 50.80
N SER A 69 61.88 4.11 51.33
CA SER A 69 62.27 4.34 52.72
C SER A 69 61.07 4.07 53.62
N MET A 70 61.06 2.91 54.29
CA MET A 70 60.30 2.74 55.52
C MET A 70 60.95 3.62 56.59
N LEU A 71 60.37 4.78 56.85
CA LEU A 71 60.61 5.55 58.07
C LEU A 71 59.55 5.14 59.09
N THR A 72 59.93 4.22 59.99
CA THR A 72 59.27 4.10 61.29
C THR A 72 59.71 5.29 62.16
N SER A 73 59.09 6.46 61.98
CA SER A 73 59.19 7.54 62.96
C SER A 73 58.10 7.35 64.03
N ARG A 74 58.53 7.21 65.28
CA ARG A 74 57.66 7.27 66.45
C ARG A 74 57.16 8.71 66.60
N GLY A 75 55.83 8.90 66.63
CA GLY A 75 55.19 10.13 67.08
C GLY A 75 54.77 11.12 66.00
N VAL A 76 54.17 10.66 64.90
CA VAL A 76 53.39 11.52 64.00
C VAL A 76 51.93 11.11 64.12
N ASP A 77 51.09 12.00 64.65
CA ASP A 77 49.64 11.84 64.57
C ASP A 77 49.26 11.87 63.09
N PHE A 78 48.76 10.75 62.57
CA PHE A 78 48.28 10.67 61.18
C PHE A 78 46.93 11.37 61.09
N ASP A 79 46.98 12.69 60.91
CA ASP A 79 45.81 13.47 60.51
C ASP A 79 45.46 13.14 59.05
N PHE A 80 44.19 13.28 58.69
CA PHE A 80 43.65 12.94 57.37
C PHE A 80 44.43 13.61 56.23
N ASP A 81 44.86 14.86 56.43
CA ASP A 81 45.63 15.61 55.43
C ASP A 81 46.97 14.95 55.12
N SER A 82 47.64 14.35 56.12
CA SER A 82 48.93 13.66 55.91
C SER A 82 48.79 12.35 55.13
N VAL A 83 47.68 11.64 55.33
CA VAL A 83 47.38 10.36 54.66
C VAL A 83 46.82 10.57 53.26
N SER A 84 46.02 11.62 53.07
CA SER A 84 45.42 11.96 51.78
C SER A 84 46.37 12.75 50.86
N LEU A 85 47.46 13.34 51.36
CA LEU A 85 48.39 14.15 50.55
C LEU A 85 48.90 13.42 49.31
N ARG A 86 49.43 12.20 49.46
CA ARG A 86 49.92 11.40 48.32
C ARG A 86 48.83 11.04 47.32
N PHE A 87 47.60 10.92 47.79
CA PHE A 87 46.44 10.63 46.96
C PHE A 87 45.98 11.90 46.21
N LYS A 88 45.97 13.04 46.88
CA LYS A 88 45.69 14.36 46.29
C LYS A 88 46.74 14.75 45.25
N ASP A 89 48.03 14.54 45.53
CA ASP A 89 49.13 14.81 44.58
C ASP A 89 49.00 13.94 43.31
N ALA A 90 48.68 12.66 43.46
CA ALA A 90 48.48 11.75 42.32
C ALA A 90 47.22 12.10 41.50
N LEU A 91 46.14 12.57 42.16
CA LEU A 91 44.95 13.07 41.48
C LEU A 91 45.21 14.38 40.75
N ALA A 92 45.94 15.31 41.37
CA ALA A 92 46.35 16.56 40.75
C ALA A 92 47.26 16.32 39.53
N GLU A 93 48.13 15.30 39.59
CA GLU A 93 48.93 14.88 38.43
C GLU A 93 48.04 14.36 37.29
N LEU A 94 47.05 13.50 37.57
CA LEU A 94 46.06 13.04 36.57
C LEU A 94 45.24 14.16 35.94
N LEU A 95 44.94 15.19 36.73
CA LEU A 95 44.19 16.36 36.30
C LEU A 95 45.08 17.40 35.58
N SER A 96 46.41 17.28 35.66
CA SER A 96 47.30 18.22 35.00
C SER A 96 47.32 18.06 33.47
N GLU A 97 47.41 19.18 32.75
CA GLU A 97 47.46 19.20 31.28
C GLU A 97 48.62 18.36 30.69
N LYS A 98 49.70 18.15 31.48
CA LYS A 98 50.90 17.43 31.05
C LYS A 98 50.64 15.96 30.73
N VAL A 99 49.74 15.30 31.45
CA VAL A 99 49.40 13.87 31.27
C VAL A 99 48.58 13.64 29.99
N CYS A 100 47.78 14.61 29.57
CA CYS A 100 46.93 14.55 28.37
C CYS A 100 47.71 14.60 27.04
N SER A 101 49.03 14.79 27.06
CA SER A 101 49.88 14.87 25.88
C SER A 101 50.38 13.51 25.34
N PHE A 102 50.23 12.42 26.11
CA PHE A 102 50.69 11.08 25.71
C PHE A 102 49.61 10.34 24.90
N LYS A 103 49.71 10.38 23.56
CA LYS A 103 48.96 9.50 22.67
C LYS A 103 49.74 8.21 22.42
N ASN A 104 49.15 7.05 22.67
CA ASN A 104 49.67 5.77 22.17
C ASN A 104 49.49 5.65 20.65
N THR A 105 50.23 4.74 20.02
CA THR A 105 50.31 4.53 18.56
C THR A 105 48.96 4.31 17.84
N ASP A 106 47.91 3.94 18.56
CA ASP A 106 46.54 3.73 18.03
C ASP A 106 45.57 4.88 18.35
N GLY A 107 46.04 6.01 18.89
CA GLY A 107 45.21 7.18 19.17
C GLY A 107 44.20 7.03 20.32
N SER A 108 44.17 5.89 21.02
CA SER A 108 43.36 5.71 22.23
C SER A 108 44.17 6.02 23.50
N ILE A 109 43.61 6.85 24.37
CA ILE A 109 44.18 7.20 25.67
C ILE A 109 43.85 6.07 26.65
N GLN A 110 44.87 5.42 27.21
CA GLN A 110 44.73 4.37 28.21
C GLN A 110 45.76 4.61 29.33
N LEU A 111 45.37 4.36 30.58
CA LEU A 111 46.34 4.19 31.65
C LEU A 111 47.20 2.97 31.35
N SER A 112 48.50 3.06 31.60
CA SER A 112 49.36 1.88 31.49
C SER A 112 49.00 0.88 32.61
N ALA A 113 49.26 -0.41 32.39
CA ALA A 113 49.06 -1.42 33.43
C ALA A 113 49.84 -1.12 34.73
N VAL A 114 50.96 -0.39 34.60
CA VAL A 114 51.76 0.07 35.75
C VAL A 114 51.02 1.16 36.53
N ASP A 115 50.42 2.12 35.84
CA ASP A 115 49.65 3.19 36.47
C ASP A 115 48.36 2.66 37.10
N GLU A 116 47.67 1.72 36.44
CA GLU A 116 46.49 1.06 37.02
C GLU A 116 46.84 0.33 38.33
N ALA A 117 47.97 -0.38 38.37
CA ALA A 117 48.46 -1.03 39.58
C ALA A 117 48.86 -0.02 40.67
N PHE A 118 49.45 1.11 40.27
CA PHE A 118 49.78 2.21 41.17
C PHE A 118 48.54 2.80 41.83
N TYR A 119 47.51 3.18 41.05
CA TYR A 119 46.27 3.74 41.61
C TYR A 119 45.51 2.72 42.45
N PHE A 120 45.52 1.44 42.08
CA PHE A 120 44.94 0.37 42.88
C PHE A 120 45.59 0.26 44.27
N GLU A 121 46.92 0.16 44.34
CA GLU A 121 47.63 0.08 45.62
C GLU A 121 47.54 1.39 46.41
N LEU A 122 47.50 2.53 45.72
CA LEU A 122 47.30 3.83 46.36
C LEU A 122 45.92 3.89 47.04
N ILE A 123 44.84 3.60 46.31
CA ILE A 123 43.47 3.55 46.86
C ILE A 123 43.38 2.59 48.04
N LYS A 124 43.95 1.39 47.90
CA LYS A 124 43.98 0.38 48.97
C LYS A 124 44.74 0.85 50.20
N SER A 125 45.92 1.46 50.04
CA SER A 125 46.72 1.97 51.15
C SER A 125 46.02 3.13 51.88
N THR A 126 45.38 4.04 51.14
CA THR A 126 44.70 5.21 51.71
C THR A 126 43.42 4.79 52.44
N THR A 127 42.63 3.88 51.87
CA THR A 127 41.36 3.39 52.47
C THR A 127 41.57 2.44 53.65
N GLN A 128 42.76 1.87 53.82
CA GLN A 128 43.13 1.00 54.96
C GLN A 128 43.95 1.72 56.05
N SER A 129 44.22 3.02 55.88
CA SER A 129 45.01 3.80 56.81
C SER A 129 44.24 4.10 58.11
N LYS A 130 44.94 4.11 59.24
CA LYS A 130 44.36 4.44 60.56
C LYS A 130 44.45 5.95 60.80
N VAL A 131 43.34 6.65 60.59
CA VAL A 131 43.24 8.11 60.73
C VAL A 131 42.50 8.48 62.01
N TYR A 132 43.07 9.38 62.80
CA TYR A 132 42.51 9.85 64.06
C TYR A 132 42.04 11.30 63.94
N VAL A 133 40.80 11.58 64.35
CA VAL A 133 40.22 12.94 64.32
C VAL A 133 39.97 13.43 65.73
N SER A 134 40.28 14.70 65.99
CA SER A 134 40.03 15.36 67.27
C SER A 134 38.51 15.56 67.48
N THR A 135 37.96 14.93 68.51
CA THR A 135 36.58 15.13 68.96
C THR A 135 36.52 16.21 70.06
N ALA A 136 35.62 17.18 69.92
CA ALA A 136 35.30 18.12 70.99
C ALA A 136 34.51 17.38 72.08
N SER A 137 34.96 17.46 73.34
CA SER A 137 34.20 16.91 74.47
C SER A 137 32.89 17.69 74.61
N LYS A 138 31.75 17.02 74.41
CA LYS A 138 30.47 17.52 74.92
C LYS A 138 30.47 17.32 76.44
N GLU A 139 31.06 18.27 77.16
CA GLU A 139 30.72 18.49 78.56
C GLU A 139 29.89 19.77 78.61
N ASP A 140 28.56 19.58 78.58
CA ASP A 140 27.63 20.56 79.13
C ASP A 140 27.82 20.54 80.64
N GLY A 141 28.41 21.61 81.19
CA GLY A 141 28.63 21.78 82.61
C GLY A 141 29.62 22.89 82.89
N GLU A 142 29.10 24.03 83.34
CA GLU A 142 29.86 25.20 83.77
C GLU A 142 30.95 24.84 84.82
N LEU A 143 32.02 25.65 84.80
CA LEU A 143 33.11 25.77 85.79
C LEU A 143 34.27 24.76 85.66
N ASP A 144 35.27 25.10 84.83
CA ASP A 144 36.65 25.31 85.34
C ASP A 144 37.60 25.85 84.25
N LEU A 145 38.05 27.10 84.42
CA LEU A 145 39.11 27.70 83.61
C LEU A 145 40.45 27.42 84.29
N SER A 146 41.17 26.34 83.93
CA SER A 146 42.66 26.26 84.02
C SER A 146 43.34 24.90 83.71
N ARG A 147 42.68 23.90 83.09
CA ARG A 147 43.38 22.66 82.67
C ARG A 147 43.38 22.48 81.15
N LYS A 148 44.56 22.21 80.58
CA LYS A 148 44.77 21.87 79.16
C LYS A 148 43.75 20.81 78.74
N ARG A 149 42.73 21.20 77.96
CA ARG A 149 41.75 20.27 77.36
C ARG A 149 42.52 19.16 76.66
N THR A 150 42.42 17.95 77.18
CA THR A 150 43.01 16.76 76.56
C THR A 150 42.23 16.51 75.27
N LYS A 151 42.86 16.68 74.10
CA LYS A 151 42.23 16.38 72.81
C LYS A 151 41.93 14.89 72.77
N PHE A 152 40.66 14.50 72.73
CA PHE A 152 40.26 13.12 72.53
C PHE A 152 40.28 12.83 71.04
N TYR A 153 41.08 11.85 70.64
CA TYR A 153 41.21 11.42 69.25
C TYR A 153 40.35 10.17 69.02
N ARG A 154 39.43 10.24 68.07
CA ARG A 154 38.61 9.10 67.63
C ARG A 154 39.17 8.55 66.32
N LEU A 155 39.36 7.24 66.24
CA LEU A 155 39.67 6.55 64.98
C LEU A 155 38.46 6.63 64.04
N LEU A 156 38.66 7.09 62.81
CA LEU A 156 37.62 7.07 61.79
C LEU A 156 37.26 5.63 61.41
N GLY A 157 35.97 5.36 61.28
CA GLY A 157 35.52 4.13 60.64
C GLY A 157 35.98 4.08 59.17
N GLN A 158 36.14 2.88 58.61
CA GLN A 158 36.55 2.74 57.20
C GLN A 158 35.57 3.45 56.25
N GLU A 159 34.27 3.40 56.54
CA GLU A 159 33.24 4.12 55.78
C GLU A 159 33.41 5.65 55.88
N GLU A 160 33.67 6.18 57.08
CA GLU A 160 33.89 7.63 57.30
C GLU A 160 35.17 8.11 56.61
N LEU A 161 36.22 7.29 56.61
CA LEU A 161 37.47 7.57 55.91
C LEU A 161 37.26 7.58 54.39
N VAL A 162 36.56 6.59 53.85
CA VAL A 162 36.24 6.49 52.42
C VAL A 162 35.37 7.66 51.96
N VAL A 163 34.41 8.11 52.79
CA VAL A 163 33.61 9.31 52.51
C VAL A 163 34.49 10.56 52.45
N LYS A 164 35.42 10.77 53.39
CA LYS A 164 36.36 11.90 53.35
C LYS A 164 37.28 11.88 52.12
N ILE A 165 37.72 10.69 51.71
CA ILE A 165 38.52 10.52 50.47
C ILE A 165 37.65 10.91 49.26
N TRP A 166 36.39 10.47 49.23
CA TRP A 166 35.44 10.81 48.18
C TRP A 166 35.11 12.31 48.14
N GLU A 167 35.01 12.99 49.28
CA GLU A 167 34.87 14.45 49.35
C GLU A 167 36.06 15.15 48.68
N SER A 168 37.30 14.75 49.00
CA SER A 168 38.49 15.31 48.33
C SER A 168 38.53 15.04 46.83
N ILE A 169 38.04 13.88 46.37
CA ILE A 169 37.90 13.57 44.94
C ILE A 169 36.84 14.48 44.29
N THR A 170 35.73 14.70 44.99
CA THR A 170 34.63 15.54 44.51
C THR A 170 35.09 16.99 44.38
N ASP A 171 35.84 17.52 45.36
CA ASP A 171 36.42 18.86 45.29
C ASP A 171 37.31 19.03 44.05
N CYS A 172 38.13 18.02 43.73
CA CYS A 172 38.96 18.05 42.51
C CYS A 172 38.13 17.99 41.22
N PHE A 173 37.00 17.27 41.21
CA PHE A 173 36.10 17.25 40.06
C PHE A 173 35.36 18.58 39.89
N ASP A 174 35.01 19.23 41.00
CA ASP A 174 34.40 20.55 41.01
C ASP A 174 35.36 21.60 40.49
N GLU A 175 36.61 21.61 40.95
CA GLU A 175 37.64 22.51 40.45
C GLU A 175 37.88 22.35 38.94
N ALA A 176 37.92 21.10 38.46
CA ALA A 176 38.06 20.81 37.03
C ALA A 176 36.83 21.23 36.21
N ALA A 177 35.62 21.04 36.74
CA ALA A 177 34.39 21.49 36.10
C ALA A 177 34.31 23.02 36.08
N ASP A 178 34.61 23.70 37.19
CA ASP A 178 34.58 25.15 37.33
C ASP A 178 35.60 25.83 36.41
N GLN A 179 36.77 25.24 36.19
CA GLN A 179 37.75 25.75 35.23
C GLN A 179 37.17 25.79 33.81
N VAL A 180 36.56 24.70 33.36
CA VAL A 180 35.95 24.58 32.03
C VAL A 180 34.71 25.47 31.90
N ILE A 181 33.89 25.56 32.96
CA ILE A 181 32.70 26.42 32.97
C ILE A 181 33.08 27.90 33.04
N SER A 182 34.19 28.28 33.68
CA SER A 182 34.68 29.66 33.67
C SER A 182 35.05 30.11 32.25
N GLU A 183 35.73 29.27 31.49
CA GLU A 183 36.03 29.53 30.06
C GLU A 183 34.74 29.63 29.22
N LEU A 184 33.74 28.78 29.51
CA LEU A 184 32.42 28.88 28.89
C LEU A 184 31.75 30.25 29.19
N ILE A 185 31.78 30.71 30.45
CA ILE A 185 31.18 31.99 30.86
C ILE A 185 31.85 33.17 30.15
N GLU A 186 33.19 33.17 30.06
CA GLU A 186 33.94 34.21 29.35
C GLU A 186 33.54 34.30 27.87
N ASN A 187 33.40 33.15 27.20
CA ASN A 187 32.96 33.09 25.81
C ASN A 187 31.48 33.49 25.65
N LEU A 188 30.61 33.11 26.58
CA LEU A 188 29.18 33.49 26.57
C LEU A 188 28.96 34.99 26.73
N ALA A 189 29.84 35.69 27.46
CA ALA A 189 29.73 37.13 27.66
C ALA A 189 29.89 37.94 26.35
N LEU A 190 30.45 37.33 25.31
CA LEU A 190 30.67 37.95 24.00
C LEU A 190 29.48 37.77 23.04
N GLU A 191 28.50 36.94 23.40
CA GLU A 191 27.45 36.49 22.50
C GLU A 191 26.12 37.22 22.73
N SER A 192 25.38 37.44 21.64
CA SER A 192 24.12 38.20 21.66
C SER A 192 22.91 37.36 22.04
N ASP A 193 22.92 36.07 21.68
CA ASP A 193 21.91 35.08 22.06
C ASP A 193 22.53 34.08 23.03
N PHE A 194 22.27 34.28 24.31
CA PHE A 194 22.90 33.53 25.39
C PHE A 194 22.53 32.04 25.35
N GLU A 195 21.26 31.71 25.10
CA GLU A 195 20.78 30.34 25.05
C GLU A 195 21.35 29.59 23.84
N ALA A 196 21.36 30.20 22.65
CA ALA A 196 21.95 29.60 21.46
C ALA A 196 23.47 29.42 21.59
N ALA A 197 24.16 30.42 22.13
CA ALA A 197 25.60 30.36 22.36
C ALA A 197 25.98 29.26 23.35
N PHE A 198 25.22 29.08 24.43
CA PHE A 198 25.45 28.00 25.39
C PHE A 198 25.41 26.63 24.71
N VAL A 199 24.39 26.38 23.89
CA VAL A 199 24.24 25.10 23.18
C VAL A 199 25.34 24.92 22.12
N GLN A 200 25.79 26.00 21.49
CA GLN A 200 26.86 25.96 20.51
C GLN A 200 28.22 25.64 21.14
N LEU A 201 28.53 26.23 22.29
CA LEU A 201 29.82 26.12 22.97
C LEU A 201 29.93 24.91 23.92
N TRP A 202 28.79 24.35 24.37
CA TRP A 202 28.76 23.18 25.26
C TRP A 202 29.66 21.99 24.84
N PRO A 203 29.77 21.62 23.55
CA PRO A 203 30.67 20.54 23.13
C PRO A 203 32.12 20.78 23.52
N ASP A 204 32.60 22.03 23.53
CA ASP A 204 33.98 22.35 23.86
C ASP A 204 34.28 22.03 25.33
N CYS A 205 33.28 22.16 26.21
CA CYS A 205 33.38 21.76 27.62
C CYS A 205 33.51 20.24 27.80
N CYS A 206 32.93 19.46 26.88
CA CYS A 206 32.88 17.99 26.99
C CYS A 206 34.01 17.29 26.23
N LEU A 207 34.72 18.02 25.38
CA LEU A 207 35.73 17.50 24.46
C LEU A 207 37.14 17.91 24.92
N GLY A 208 38.15 17.61 24.10
CA GLY A 208 39.54 18.01 24.39
C GLY A 208 40.09 17.44 25.70
N VAL A 209 40.66 18.31 26.53
CA VAL A 209 41.37 17.97 27.77
C VAL A 209 40.43 17.33 28.81
N TYR A 210 39.22 17.90 28.97
CA TYR A 210 38.25 17.43 29.95
C TYR A 210 37.80 15.98 29.68
N ARG A 211 37.57 15.65 28.40
CA ARG A 211 37.26 14.27 27.98
C ARG A 211 38.34 13.28 28.37
N ASN A 212 39.61 13.68 28.20
CA ASN A 212 40.76 12.83 28.47
C ASN A 212 40.94 12.63 29.98
N GLN A 213 40.83 13.70 30.77
CA GLN A 213 40.83 13.65 32.23
C GLN A 213 39.71 12.73 32.75
N LYS A 214 38.47 12.92 32.28
CA LYS A 214 37.34 12.05 32.63
C LYS A 214 37.64 10.58 32.40
N LEU A 215 38.22 10.23 31.23
CA LEU A 215 38.50 8.84 30.88
C LEU A 215 39.61 8.24 31.74
N LEU A 216 40.68 8.98 31.99
CA LEU A 216 41.79 8.54 32.85
C LEU A 216 41.33 8.38 34.30
N ILE A 217 40.64 9.38 34.85
CA ILE A 217 40.14 9.36 36.23
C ILE A 217 39.13 8.22 36.45
N SER A 218 38.20 8.03 35.51
CA SER A 218 37.21 6.96 35.62
C SER A 218 37.84 5.57 35.67
N LYS A 219 38.99 5.38 35.01
CA LYS A 219 39.76 4.13 35.07
C LYS A 219 40.58 4.03 36.35
N ALA A 220 41.30 5.10 36.71
CA ALA A 220 42.16 5.14 37.89
C ALA A 220 41.37 4.90 39.19
N LEU A 221 40.17 5.47 39.29
CA LEU A 221 39.33 5.40 40.48
C LEU A 221 38.33 4.25 40.47
N LYS A 222 38.22 3.48 39.38
CA LYS A 222 37.31 2.33 39.29
C LYS A 222 37.42 1.37 40.49
N PRO A 223 38.62 1.00 40.98
CA PRO A 223 38.74 0.12 42.14
C PRO A 223 38.06 0.66 43.41
N LEU A 224 37.99 1.98 43.56
CA LEU A 224 37.34 2.62 44.71
C LEU A 224 35.84 2.37 44.70
N THR A 225 35.18 2.61 43.56
CA THR A 225 33.72 2.42 43.43
C THR A 225 33.32 0.94 43.31
N ASP A 226 34.20 0.08 42.77
CA ASP A 226 33.98 -1.37 42.76
C ASP A 226 34.02 -1.95 44.19
N THR A 227 34.86 -1.39 45.07
CA THR A 227 34.97 -1.81 46.48
C THR A 227 33.92 -1.15 47.36
N PHE A 228 33.53 0.09 47.06
CA PHE A 228 32.62 0.91 47.87
C PHE A 228 31.49 1.51 47.00
N PRO A 229 30.52 0.69 46.53
CA PRO A 229 29.46 1.15 45.63
C PRO A 229 28.53 2.20 46.25
N PHE A 230 28.39 2.20 47.58
CA PHE A 230 27.55 3.14 48.32
C PHE A 230 27.90 4.62 48.10
N LEU A 231 29.11 4.91 47.60
CA LEU A 231 29.55 6.26 47.25
C LEU A 231 28.69 6.88 46.14
N LEU A 232 28.28 6.07 45.17
CA LEU A 232 27.47 6.51 44.03
C LEU A 232 25.96 6.35 44.29
N ASP A 233 25.57 5.37 45.12
CA ASP A 233 24.15 5.08 45.45
C ASP A 233 23.39 6.27 46.05
N LYS A 234 24.10 7.25 46.62
CA LYS A 234 23.52 8.48 47.18
C LYS A 234 22.94 9.41 46.11
N ILE A 235 23.34 9.26 44.84
CA ILE A 235 22.93 10.13 43.74
C ILE A 235 22.15 9.32 42.70
N PRO A 236 20.81 9.42 42.67
CA PRO A 236 20.00 8.68 41.71
C PRO A 236 20.40 9.05 40.27
N GLY A 237 20.65 8.03 39.45
CA GLY A 237 21.03 8.19 38.03
C GLY A 237 22.52 8.02 37.75
N VAL A 238 23.39 8.10 38.76
CA VAL A 238 24.84 7.94 38.63
C VAL A 238 25.22 6.48 38.89
N GLN A 239 25.85 5.81 37.92
CA GLN A 239 26.25 4.40 38.03
C GLN A 239 27.77 4.20 37.94
N SER A 240 28.50 5.22 37.49
CA SER A 240 29.95 5.17 37.34
C SER A 240 30.58 6.52 37.70
N ILE A 241 31.90 6.52 37.89
CA ILE A 241 32.68 7.76 38.08
C ILE A 241 32.55 8.68 36.87
N ALA A 242 32.46 8.12 35.66
CA ALA A 242 32.24 8.88 34.45
C ALA A 242 30.90 9.63 34.49
N ASP A 243 29.83 8.97 34.93
CA ASP A 243 28.51 9.60 35.09
C ASP A 243 28.52 10.65 36.21
N PHE A 244 29.29 10.43 37.27
CA PHE A 244 29.43 11.39 38.35
C PHE A 244 30.17 12.66 37.90
N ILE A 245 31.23 12.52 37.12
CA ILE A 245 31.95 13.67 36.53
C ILE A 245 31.03 14.45 35.59
N ASP A 246 30.28 13.76 34.72
CA ASP A 246 29.28 14.40 33.85
C ASP A 246 28.20 15.12 34.68
N TYR A 247 27.74 14.51 35.77
CA TYR A 247 26.80 15.11 36.71
C TYR A 247 27.32 16.43 37.28
N ARG A 248 28.60 16.47 37.73
CA ARG A 248 29.21 17.70 38.27
C ARG A 248 29.35 18.78 37.21
N LEU A 249 29.83 18.43 36.00
CA LEU A 249 29.94 19.38 34.89
C LEU A 249 28.59 19.99 34.52
N VAL A 250 27.55 19.16 34.41
CA VAL A 250 26.20 19.62 34.06
C VAL A 250 25.61 20.47 35.18
N GLU A 251 25.77 20.10 36.45
CA GLU A 251 25.28 20.94 37.57
C GLU A 251 25.94 22.32 37.59
N ALA A 252 27.26 22.39 37.39
CA ALA A 252 28.00 23.65 37.28
C ALA A 252 27.52 24.48 36.08
N GLY A 253 27.39 23.85 34.90
CA GLY A 253 26.90 24.52 33.69
C GLY A 253 25.45 25.02 33.81
N LEU A 254 24.54 24.26 34.43
CA LEU A 254 23.16 24.69 34.64
C LEU A 254 23.05 25.84 35.65
N SER A 255 23.98 25.91 36.61
CA SER A 255 24.02 27.02 37.58
C SER A 255 24.27 28.36 36.88
N VAL A 256 25.02 28.37 35.78
CA VAL A 256 25.24 29.56 34.93
C VAL A 256 23.96 30.04 34.23
N LEU A 257 23.07 29.10 33.86
CA LEU A 257 21.86 29.42 33.11
C LEU A 257 20.79 30.11 33.96
N GLY A 258 20.80 29.94 35.28
CA GLY A 258 19.80 30.51 36.18
C GLY A 258 18.38 30.16 35.74
N ASN A 259 17.50 31.17 35.57
CA ASN A 259 16.10 30.98 35.17
C ASN A 259 15.88 30.69 33.68
N LYS A 260 16.94 30.59 32.86
CA LYS A 260 16.84 30.39 31.41
C LYS A 260 16.84 28.92 30.97
N ILE A 261 16.95 27.98 31.91
CA ILE A 261 17.13 26.55 31.62
C ILE A 261 16.04 25.99 30.69
N ASP A 262 14.77 26.35 30.87
CA ASP A 262 13.69 25.89 29.99
C ASP A 262 13.87 26.31 28.51
N ARG A 263 14.36 27.54 28.29
CA ARG A 263 14.66 28.05 26.94
C ARG A 263 15.88 27.36 26.36
N THR A 264 16.93 27.19 27.16
CA THR A 264 18.13 26.45 26.74
C THR A 264 17.81 24.99 26.40
N VAL A 265 16.96 24.30 27.18
CA VAL A 265 16.50 22.93 26.85
C VAL A 265 15.79 22.90 25.49
N THR A 266 14.97 23.89 25.21
CA THR A 266 14.29 24.03 23.92
C THR A 266 15.31 24.19 22.79
N GLU A 267 16.31 25.07 22.95
CA GLU A 267 17.38 25.28 21.98
C GLU A 267 18.28 24.05 21.80
N ILE A 268 18.52 23.26 22.86
CA ILE A 268 19.24 21.97 22.77
C ILE A 268 18.45 21.01 21.87
N ILE A 269 17.14 20.86 22.09
CA ILE A 269 16.29 19.97 21.30
C ILE A 269 16.28 20.41 19.83
N GLU A 270 16.13 21.70 19.56
CA GLU A 270 16.10 22.25 18.20
C GLU A 270 17.47 22.13 17.50
N THR A 271 18.57 22.33 18.22
CA THR A 271 19.92 22.11 17.70
C THR A 271 20.19 20.64 17.42
N LEU A 272 19.79 19.72 18.30
CA LEU A 272 19.90 18.29 18.06
C LEU A 272 19.13 17.85 16.82
N ARG A 273 17.93 18.40 16.58
CA ARG A 273 17.17 18.12 15.34
C ARG A 273 17.94 18.55 14.09
N ARG A 274 18.43 19.80 14.07
CA ARG A 274 19.22 20.35 12.95
C ARG A 274 20.48 19.53 12.69
N ASP A 275 21.19 19.15 13.75
CA ASP A 275 22.45 18.42 13.62
C ASP A 275 22.24 16.95 13.22
N LEU A 276 21.21 16.27 13.74
CA LEU A 276 20.83 14.91 13.30
C LEU A 276 20.37 14.90 11.83
N GLU A 277 19.71 15.96 11.38
CA GLU A 277 19.34 16.11 9.98
C GLU A 277 20.56 16.26 9.07
N ARG A 278 21.51 17.13 9.45
CA ARG A 278 22.77 17.31 8.72
C ARG A 278 23.61 16.03 8.71
N LEU A 279 23.62 15.26 9.80
CA LEU A 279 24.36 14.00 9.86
C LEU A 279 23.81 12.96 8.90
N ALA A 280 22.50 12.97 8.63
CA ALA A 280 21.89 12.06 7.67
C ALA A 280 22.23 12.39 6.21
N THR A 281 22.70 13.60 5.91
CA THR A 281 23.07 14.06 4.57
C THR A 281 24.58 14.19 4.36
N ALA A 282 25.36 14.32 5.43
CA ALA A 282 26.81 14.47 5.39
C ALA A 282 27.52 13.18 5.81
N ASP A 283 28.14 12.48 4.86
CA ASP A 283 28.96 11.31 5.14
C ASP A 283 30.27 11.72 5.86
N GLY A 284 30.48 11.22 7.07
CA GLY A 284 31.80 11.20 7.72
C GLY A 284 32.24 12.39 8.58
N ASN A 285 31.37 13.34 8.95
CA ASN A 285 31.78 14.45 9.83
C ASN A 285 31.89 14.01 11.31
N SER A 286 33.10 13.59 11.71
CA SER A 286 33.42 13.17 13.08
C SER A 286 33.19 14.27 14.13
N GLY A 287 33.36 15.54 13.76
CA GLY A 287 33.10 16.70 14.63
C GLY A 287 31.61 16.88 14.92
N LEU A 288 30.75 16.76 13.91
CA LEU A 288 29.29 16.84 14.08
C LEU A 288 28.77 15.71 14.98
N ARG A 289 29.31 14.49 14.82
CA ARG A 289 28.94 13.36 15.70
C ARG A 289 29.35 13.61 17.15
N ALA A 290 30.55 14.15 17.39
CA ALA A 290 31.01 14.48 18.73
C ALA A 290 30.14 15.56 19.41
N ARG A 291 29.72 16.58 18.64
CA ARG A 291 28.77 17.60 19.10
C ARG A 291 27.41 17.00 19.50
N ILE A 292 26.83 16.18 18.63
CA ILE A 292 25.54 15.50 18.89
C ILE A 292 25.62 14.66 20.17
N GLU A 293 26.67 13.86 20.34
CA GLU A 293 26.82 13.01 21.52
C GLU A 293 27.02 13.83 22.81
N SER A 294 27.69 14.98 22.74
CA SER A 294 27.87 15.88 23.89
C SER A 294 26.54 16.50 24.33
N LEU A 295 25.70 16.91 23.38
CA LEU A 295 24.34 17.43 23.65
C LEU A 295 23.38 16.32 24.14
N LYS A 296 23.48 15.11 23.59
CA LYS A 296 22.75 13.94 24.08
C LYS A 296 23.14 13.59 25.52
N MET A 297 24.43 13.68 25.86
CA MET A 297 24.93 13.49 27.22
C MET A 297 24.32 14.52 28.17
N LEU A 298 24.35 15.80 27.80
CA LEU A 298 23.72 16.87 28.60
C LEU A 298 22.26 16.56 28.91
N LEU A 299 21.44 16.29 27.89
CA LEU A 299 20.02 15.93 28.10
C LEU A 299 19.85 14.67 28.97
N ARG A 300 20.72 13.68 28.81
CA ARG A 300 20.67 12.44 29.59
C ARG A 300 20.92 12.71 31.07
N VAL A 301 21.97 13.46 31.39
CA VAL A 301 22.30 13.80 32.78
C VAL A 301 21.20 14.67 33.39
N MET A 302 20.70 15.67 32.65
CA MET A 302 19.58 16.52 33.10
C MET A 302 18.32 15.72 33.46
N SER A 303 18.07 14.61 32.78
CA SER A 303 16.86 13.80 32.99
C SER A 303 17.04 12.65 33.98
N GLN A 304 18.21 12.03 34.01
CA GLN A 304 18.48 10.83 34.81
C GLN A 304 19.00 11.16 36.20
N CYS A 305 19.77 12.25 36.34
CA CYS A 305 20.33 12.68 37.61
C CYS A 305 19.39 13.65 38.33
N ARG A 306 19.26 13.52 39.65
CA ARG A 306 18.52 14.51 40.46
C ARG A 306 19.36 15.78 40.67
N LEU A 307 19.50 16.59 39.63
CA LEU A 307 20.20 17.86 39.68
C LEU A 307 19.51 18.84 40.63
N THR A 308 20.28 19.56 41.44
CA THR A 308 19.77 20.47 42.47
C THR A 308 19.06 21.65 41.82
N VAL A 309 19.69 22.25 40.81
CA VAL A 309 19.16 23.39 40.05
C VAL A 309 17.81 23.07 39.39
N ILE A 310 17.66 21.89 38.78
CA ILE A 310 16.39 21.47 38.15
C ILE A 310 15.28 21.30 39.19
N LYS A 311 15.60 20.73 40.35
CA LYS A 311 14.64 20.51 41.43
C LYS A 311 14.15 21.82 42.04
N GLU A 312 15.06 22.76 42.27
CA GLU A 312 14.73 24.09 42.80
C GLU A 312 13.83 24.88 41.85
N GLN A 313 14.08 24.77 40.55
CA GLN A 313 13.31 25.46 39.52
C GLN A 313 12.05 24.71 39.06
N LYS A 314 11.80 23.49 39.57
CA LYS A 314 10.63 22.64 39.22
C LYS A 314 10.48 22.40 37.71
N ILE A 315 11.59 22.29 36.98
CA ILE A 315 11.60 22.10 35.54
C ILE A 315 11.24 20.66 35.18
N SER A 316 10.37 20.48 34.18
CA SER A 316 9.94 19.18 33.68
C SER A 316 10.35 18.99 32.22
N LEU A 317 11.54 18.41 32.01
CA LEU A 317 12.10 18.15 30.67
C LEU A 317 11.14 17.39 29.75
N GLN A 318 10.41 16.41 30.30
CA GLN A 318 9.43 15.65 29.52
C GLN A 318 8.31 16.56 28.98
N LYS A 319 7.86 17.53 29.77
CA LYS A 319 6.79 18.46 29.38
C LYS A 319 7.30 19.45 28.33
N THR A 320 8.49 20.02 28.55
CA THR A 320 9.14 20.93 27.59
C THR A 320 9.37 20.24 26.25
N TYR A 321 9.87 19.00 26.26
CA TYR A 321 10.06 18.21 25.04
C TYR A 321 8.76 17.91 24.31
N ILE A 322 7.71 17.45 25.00
CA ILE A 322 6.42 17.14 24.36
C ILE A 322 5.78 18.40 23.77
N ASN A 323 5.77 19.53 24.49
CA ASN A 323 5.25 20.79 23.96
C ASN A 323 5.99 21.24 22.69
N ASN A 324 7.32 21.08 22.68
CA ASN A 324 8.14 21.44 21.53
C ASN A 324 7.97 20.45 20.36
N LEU A 325 7.74 19.15 20.64
CA LEU A 325 7.39 18.14 19.65
C LEU A 325 6.03 18.46 18.99
N GLU A 326 5.00 18.73 19.78
CA GLU A 326 3.66 19.09 19.28
C GLU A 326 3.72 20.33 18.39
N SER A 327 4.39 21.40 18.85
CA SER A 327 4.56 22.61 18.04
C SER A 327 5.35 22.38 16.74
N MET A 328 6.26 21.40 16.70
CA MET A 328 7.00 21.05 15.49
C MET A 328 6.11 20.26 14.53
N LEU A 329 5.37 19.26 15.04
CA LEU A 329 4.44 18.46 14.25
C LEU A 329 3.34 19.30 13.61
N ASP A 330 2.85 20.33 14.30
CA ASP A 330 1.84 21.27 13.77
C ASP A 330 2.34 22.06 12.55
N LYS A 331 3.66 22.27 12.44
CA LYS A 331 4.30 23.01 11.34
C LYS A 331 4.91 22.09 10.28
N LEU A 332 4.91 20.78 10.52
CA LEU A 332 5.60 19.81 9.69
C LEU A 332 4.75 19.46 8.47
N GLU A 333 5.16 19.94 7.30
CA GLU A 333 4.54 19.58 6.02
C GLU A 333 5.37 18.53 5.28
N ILE A 334 4.79 17.33 5.13
CA ILE A 334 5.37 16.25 4.31
C ILE A 334 4.47 16.02 3.10
N VAL A 335 5.06 16.07 1.91
CA VAL A 335 4.34 15.81 0.65
C VAL A 335 3.86 14.36 0.61
N VAL A 336 2.56 14.15 0.41
CA VAL A 336 1.95 12.81 0.32
C VAL A 336 2.28 12.18 -1.03
N ASP A 337 3.38 11.44 -1.07
CA ASP A 337 3.86 10.69 -2.23
C ASP A 337 4.18 9.22 -1.90
N LYS A 338 4.78 8.50 -2.85
CA LYS A 338 5.15 7.09 -2.68
C LYS A 338 6.09 6.84 -1.49
N ASN A 339 6.88 7.84 -1.09
CA ASN A 339 7.86 7.78 -0.03
C ASN A 339 7.36 8.38 1.29
N TYR A 340 6.09 8.83 1.36
CA TYR A 340 5.54 9.51 2.53
C TYR A 340 5.79 8.77 3.85
N LEU A 341 5.45 7.47 3.93
CA LEU A 341 5.67 6.68 5.16
C LEU A 341 7.17 6.51 5.49
N ALA A 342 8.04 6.46 4.48
CA ALA A 342 9.48 6.43 4.69
C ALA A 342 10.01 7.76 5.26
N ASN A 343 9.51 8.89 4.74
CA ASN A 343 9.85 10.22 5.23
C ASN A 343 9.35 10.42 6.67
N VAL A 344 8.10 10.07 6.97
CA VAL A 344 7.55 10.09 8.35
C VAL A 344 8.43 9.26 9.29
N ARG A 345 8.86 8.07 8.86
CA ARG A 345 9.75 7.21 9.64
C ARG A 345 11.08 7.89 9.96
N ILE A 346 11.70 8.59 9.00
CA ILE A 346 12.98 9.27 9.22
C ILE A 346 12.86 10.30 10.35
N PHE A 347 11.82 11.14 10.31
CA PHE A 347 11.57 12.12 11.38
C PHE A 347 11.28 11.43 12.72
N MET A 348 10.44 10.40 12.73
CA MET A 348 10.10 9.68 13.94
C MET A 348 11.32 8.99 14.58
N VAL A 349 12.24 8.42 13.78
CA VAL A 349 13.47 7.79 14.30
C VAL A 349 14.37 8.83 14.95
N ARG A 350 14.56 10.00 14.31
CA ARG A 350 15.34 11.11 14.88
C ARG A 350 14.78 11.56 16.23
N GLU A 351 13.45 11.72 16.33
CA GLU A 351 12.80 12.08 17.59
C GLU A 351 12.85 10.96 18.64
N CYS A 352 12.84 9.70 18.22
CA CYS A 352 13.07 8.57 19.13
C CYS A 352 14.49 8.62 19.74
N GLU A 353 15.50 9.04 18.99
CA GLU A 353 16.87 9.20 19.53
C GLU A 353 16.95 10.31 20.58
N ILE A 354 16.29 11.44 20.34
CA ILE A 354 16.26 12.56 21.29
C ILE A 354 15.48 12.17 22.55
N SER A 355 14.26 11.64 22.40
CA SER A 355 13.42 11.24 23.52
C SER A 355 14.03 10.14 24.37
N ALA A 356 14.79 9.21 23.79
CA ALA A 356 15.50 8.16 24.53
C ALA A 356 16.58 8.72 25.47
N CYS A 357 17.10 9.93 25.23
CA CYS A 357 18.01 10.61 26.15
C CYS A 357 17.27 11.10 27.41
N ILE A 358 15.99 11.47 27.27
CA ILE A 358 15.16 11.98 28.37
C ILE A 358 14.54 10.80 29.14
N SER A 359 13.76 9.95 28.48
CA SER A 359 13.10 8.81 29.12
C SER A 359 12.72 7.74 28.10
N ARG A 360 12.96 6.47 28.44
CA ARG A 360 12.57 5.32 27.61
C ARG A 360 11.06 5.27 27.36
N ASN A 361 10.26 5.75 28.31
CA ASN A 361 8.80 5.75 28.20
C ASN A 361 8.29 6.84 27.24
N LEU A 362 9.10 7.87 26.94
CA LEU A 362 8.72 8.91 25.98
C LEU A 362 8.76 8.42 24.55
N THR A 363 9.59 7.43 24.21
CA THR A 363 9.66 6.89 22.85
C THR A 363 8.30 6.40 22.34
N VAL A 364 7.47 5.81 23.22
CA VAL A 364 6.10 5.40 22.85
C VAL A 364 5.21 6.61 22.59
N LYS A 365 5.27 7.64 23.46
CA LYS A 365 4.52 8.89 23.29
C LYS A 365 4.89 9.64 22.02
N VAL A 366 6.18 9.65 21.66
CA VAL A 366 6.66 10.23 20.39
C VAL A 366 6.03 9.52 19.21
N LYS A 367 6.12 8.18 19.17
CA LYS A 367 5.52 7.38 18.08
C LYS A 367 4.02 7.63 17.96
N GLN A 368 3.33 7.73 19.10
CA GLN A 368 1.92 8.05 19.13
C GLN A 368 1.63 9.46 18.59
N ALA A 369 2.37 10.49 19.02
CA ALA A 369 2.21 11.86 18.52
C ALA A 369 2.42 11.96 17.00
N PHE A 370 3.44 11.28 16.46
CA PHE A 370 3.64 11.21 15.00
C PHE A 370 2.48 10.52 14.29
N ALA A 371 1.97 9.41 14.83
CA ALA A 371 0.84 8.71 14.25
C ALA A 371 -0.42 9.59 14.29
N ASP A 372 -0.73 10.19 15.43
CA ASP A 372 -1.88 11.07 15.67
C ASP A 372 -1.87 12.30 14.75
N SER A 373 -0.71 12.92 14.54
CA SER A 373 -0.59 14.15 13.72
C SER A 373 -0.45 13.88 12.22
N LEU A 374 0.19 12.78 11.79
CA LEU A 374 0.58 12.59 10.38
C LEU A 374 -0.10 11.40 9.69
N ILE A 375 -0.50 10.35 10.42
CA ILE A 375 -1.04 9.12 9.81
C ILE A 375 -2.55 9.02 10.00
N PHE A 376 -2.97 9.25 11.23
CA PHE A 376 -4.33 9.08 11.75
C PHE A 376 -5.36 10.14 11.38
N PRO A 377 -5.00 11.38 10.98
CA PRO A 377 -6.00 12.31 10.49
C PRO A 377 -6.70 11.73 9.26
N GLU A 378 -8.03 11.68 9.28
CA GLU A 378 -8.84 11.06 8.23
C GLU A 378 -8.51 11.60 6.82
N LYS A 379 -8.27 12.92 6.73
CA LYS A 379 -7.88 13.57 5.47
C LYS A 379 -6.54 13.04 4.93
N CYS A 380 -5.58 12.74 5.81
CA CYS A 380 -4.32 12.13 5.40
C CYS A 380 -4.53 10.66 5.01
N LEU A 381 -5.25 9.90 5.84
CA LEU A 381 -5.59 8.51 5.57
C LEU A 381 -6.26 8.33 4.19
N ARG A 382 -7.23 9.18 3.84
CA ARG A 382 -7.87 9.19 2.51
C ARG A 382 -6.86 9.39 1.37
N LYS A 383 -5.90 10.30 1.52
CA LYS A 383 -4.85 10.52 0.51
C LYS A 383 -3.92 9.31 0.39
N LEU A 384 -3.52 8.72 1.53
CA LEU A 384 -2.66 7.54 1.57
C LEU A 384 -3.35 6.31 0.97
N LEU A 385 -4.62 6.06 1.28
CA LEU A 385 -5.38 4.96 0.70
C LEU A 385 -5.64 5.15 -0.79
N ASN A 386 -5.94 6.38 -1.23
CA ASN A 386 -5.99 6.68 -2.67
C ASN A 386 -4.68 6.31 -3.36
N LEU A 387 -3.55 6.71 -2.79
CA LEU A 387 -2.24 6.46 -3.38
C LEU A 387 -1.86 4.98 -3.34
N TYR A 388 -1.86 4.37 -2.16
CA TYR A 388 -1.32 3.04 -1.91
C TYR A 388 -2.29 1.92 -2.30
N ALA A 389 -3.60 2.13 -2.18
CA ALA A 389 -4.59 1.11 -2.50
C ALA A 389 -5.22 1.30 -3.89
N LEU A 390 -5.69 2.51 -4.21
CA LEU A 390 -6.54 2.71 -5.40
C LEU A 390 -5.75 3.02 -6.67
N CYS A 391 -4.63 3.73 -6.54
CA CYS A 391 -3.83 4.14 -7.71
C CYS A 391 -2.76 3.12 -8.11
N TYR A 392 -1.99 2.60 -7.14
CA TYR A 392 -0.79 1.83 -7.48
C TYR A 392 -0.74 0.41 -6.91
N GLY A 393 -1.58 0.08 -5.92
CA GLY A 393 -1.53 -1.24 -5.27
C GLY A 393 -0.21 -1.49 -4.53
N PHE A 394 0.34 -0.47 -3.87
CA PHE A 394 1.56 -0.55 -3.07
C PHE A 394 1.34 -1.38 -1.81
N ARG A 395 1.51 -2.70 -1.96
CA ARG A 395 1.21 -3.69 -0.93
C ARG A 395 1.97 -3.47 0.37
N LYS A 396 3.26 -3.12 0.33
CA LYS A 396 4.08 -2.97 1.55
C LYS A 396 3.59 -1.79 2.39
N GLU A 397 3.34 -0.67 1.74
CA GLU A 397 2.90 0.59 2.32
C GLU A 397 1.47 0.46 2.84
N PHE A 398 0.58 -0.22 2.08
CA PHE A 398 -0.77 -0.55 2.53
C PHE A 398 -0.76 -1.43 3.79
N GLU A 399 0.05 -2.48 3.82
CA GLU A 399 0.16 -3.36 4.98
C GLU A 399 0.69 -2.62 6.21
N LEU A 400 1.67 -1.74 6.04
CA LEU A 400 2.19 -0.91 7.13
C LEU A 400 1.11 0.04 7.67
N LEU A 401 0.36 0.68 6.78
CA LEU A 401 -0.72 1.59 7.16
C LEU A 401 -1.84 0.84 7.88
N LYS A 402 -2.25 -0.33 7.37
CA LYS A 402 -3.23 -1.23 7.98
C LYS A 402 -2.77 -1.65 9.38
N LEU A 403 -1.55 -2.15 9.50
CA LEU A 403 -0.98 -2.60 10.77
C LEU A 403 -1.02 -1.48 11.81
N THR A 404 -0.61 -0.27 11.43
CA THR A 404 -0.58 0.91 12.33
C THR A 404 -1.96 1.27 12.88
N HIS A 405 -3.02 1.16 12.07
CA HIS A 405 -4.39 1.41 12.52
C HIS A 405 -4.93 0.26 13.37
N VAL A 406 -4.62 -0.99 13.00
CA VAL A 406 -5.07 -2.18 13.75
C VAL A 406 -4.43 -2.23 15.13
N THR A 407 -3.13 -1.99 15.26
CA THR A 407 -2.43 -1.97 16.55
C THR A 407 -2.92 -0.85 17.47
N SER A 408 -3.48 0.21 16.90
CA SER A 408 -4.04 1.34 17.65
C SER A 408 -5.54 1.21 17.90
N SER A 409 -6.12 0.02 17.68
CA SER A 409 -7.57 -0.26 17.83
C SER A 409 -8.48 0.57 16.90
N ARG A 410 -7.96 1.06 15.77
CA ARG A 410 -8.66 1.87 14.75
C ARG A 410 -8.94 1.08 13.47
N ARG A 411 -9.09 -0.25 13.59
CA ARG A 411 -9.34 -1.16 12.45
C ARG A 411 -10.59 -0.77 11.66
N GLN A 412 -11.68 -0.46 12.36
CA GLN A 412 -12.96 -0.16 11.73
C GLN A 412 -12.86 1.12 10.88
N GLU A 413 -12.31 2.19 11.44
CA GLU A 413 -12.06 3.45 10.75
C GLU A 413 -11.24 3.26 9.46
N PHE A 414 -10.17 2.45 9.51
CA PHE A 414 -9.35 2.17 8.33
C PHE A 414 -10.17 1.60 7.17
N TYR A 415 -10.99 0.59 7.43
CA TYR A 415 -11.80 -0.04 6.39
C TYR A 415 -13.01 0.80 5.98
N ASP A 416 -13.60 1.58 6.89
CA ASP A 416 -14.69 2.50 6.58
C ASP A 416 -14.23 3.62 5.64
N VAL A 417 -13.05 4.20 5.92
CA VAL A 417 -12.45 5.21 5.05
C VAL A 417 -12.07 4.60 3.70
N LEU A 418 -11.51 3.38 3.68
CA LEU A 418 -11.22 2.67 2.42
C LEU A 418 -12.50 2.42 1.62
N ALA A 419 -13.55 1.90 2.23
CA ALA A 419 -14.82 1.62 1.56
C ALA A 419 -15.50 2.90 1.04
N SER A 420 -15.49 3.97 1.83
CA SER A 420 -15.97 5.29 1.42
C SER A 420 -15.22 5.80 0.19
N GLU A 421 -13.89 5.67 0.18
CA GLU A 421 -13.07 6.17 -0.92
C GLU A 421 -13.22 5.33 -2.20
N VAL A 422 -13.31 4.01 -2.08
CA VAL A 422 -13.61 3.10 -3.20
C VAL A 422 -14.94 3.47 -3.85
N THR A 423 -15.99 3.59 -3.03
CA THR A 423 -17.35 3.94 -3.50
C THR A 423 -17.38 5.32 -4.16
N ASN A 424 -16.72 6.31 -3.56
CA ASN A 424 -16.60 7.65 -4.15
C ASN A 424 -15.90 7.60 -5.52
N ARG A 425 -14.79 6.87 -5.64
CA ARG A 425 -14.07 6.70 -6.92
C ARG A 425 -14.92 6.02 -7.98
N PHE A 426 -15.70 5.00 -7.62
CA PHE A 426 -16.58 4.31 -8.57
C PHE A 426 -17.69 5.23 -9.06
N ASN A 427 -18.32 5.98 -8.15
CA ASN A 427 -19.36 6.95 -8.49
C ASN A 427 -18.84 8.09 -9.38
N VAL A 428 -17.64 8.63 -9.08
CA VAL A 428 -16.99 9.66 -9.91
C VAL A 428 -16.68 9.12 -11.32
N SER A 429 -16.10 7.92 -11.40
CA SER A 429 -15.79 7.26 -12.68
C SER A 429 -17.05 7.09 -13.55
N LEU A 430 -18.16 6.65 -12.96
CA LEU A 430 -19.40 6.43 -13.71
C LEU A 430 -19.97 7.75 -14.25
N ARG A 431 -19.96 8.81 -13.44
CA ARG A 431 -20.43 10.16 -13.84
C ARG A 431 -19.58 10.76 -14.96
N GLN A 432 -18.26 10.58 -14.91
CA GLN A 432 -17.33 11.18 -15.86
C GLN A 432 -17.20 10.39 -17.18
N HIS A 433 -17.10 9.06 -17.12
CA HIS A 433 -16.70 8.25 -18.27
C HIS A 433 -17.81 7.36 -18.85
N ARG A 434 -18.95 7.21 -18.16
CA ARG A 434 -20.09 6.36 -18.57
C ARG A 434 -19.67 4.93 -18.99
N ASN A 435 -18.58 4.42 -18.42
CA ASN A 435 -18.03 3.07 -18.61
C ASN A 435 -17.30 2.63 -17.33
N ALA A 436 -16.98 1.34 -17.24
CA ALA A 436 -16.38 0.72 -16.06
C ALA A 436 -14.84 0.59 -16.15
N ASN A 437 -14.16 1.23 -17.11
CA ASN A 437 -12.71 1.02 -17.31
C ASN A 437 -11.88 1.46 -16.09
N HIS A 438 -12.14 2.67 -15.60
CA HIS A 438 -11.42 3.18 -14.43
C HIS A 438 -11.82 2.42 -13.15
N ILE A 439 -13.05 1.92 -13.06
CA ILE A 439 -13.48 1.04 -11.97
C ILE A 439 -12.68 -0.26 -11.99
N LEU A 440 -12.56 -0.92 -13.15
CA LEU A 440 -11.79 -2.15 -13.31
C LEU A 440 -10.30 -1.95 -12.97
N TRP A 441 -9.73 -0.81 -13.37
CA TRP A 441 -8.36 -0.47 -13.00
C TRP A 441 -8.19 -0.30 -11.48
N CYS A 442 -9.09 0.43 -10.81
CA CYS A 442 -9.07 0.53 -9.35
C CYS A 442 -9.23 -0.83 -8.66
N CYS A 443 -10.12 -1.69 -9.17
CA CYS A 443 -10.29 -3.05 -8.66
C CYS A 443 -8.99 -3.87 -8.82
N SER A 444 -8.29 -3.72 -9.94
CA SER A 444 -6.99 -4.35 -10.15
C SER A 444 -5.97 -3.95 -9.11
N SER A 445 -5.87 -2.66 -8.80
CA SER A 445 -4.97 -2.16 -7.75
C SER A 445 -5.32 -2.74 -6.37
N LEU A 446 -6.62 -2.84 -6.05
CA LEU A 446 -7.09 -3.42 -4.79
C LEU A 446 -6.84 -4.92 -4.68
N TYR A 447 -7.11 -5.70 -5.73
CA TYR A 447 -6.85 -7.14 -5.74
C TYR A 447 -5.35 -7.44 -5.66
N ALA A 448 -4.49 -6.57 -6.21
CA ALA A 448 -3.03 -6.71 -6.10
C ALA A 448 -2.53 -6.65 -4.64
N LEU A 449 -3.29 -6.06 -3.71
CA LEU A 449 -2.95 -6.03 -2.28
C LEU A 449 -3.06 -7.41 -1.62
N LYS A 450 -3.84 -8.33 -2.19
CA LYS A 450 -4.15 -9.67 -1.64
C LYS A 450 -4.78 -9.63 -0.25
N GLU A 451 -5.60 -8.62 0.02
CA GLU A 451 -6.31 -8.42 1.28
C GLU A 451 -7.77 -8.91 1.14
N PRO A 452 -8.23 -9.92 1.91
CA PRO A 452 -9.58 -10.47 1.78
C PRO A 452 -10.69 -9.43 1.97
N SER A 453 -10.49 -8.47 2.87
CA SER A 453 -11.44 -7.39 3.13
C SER A 453 -11.71 -6.55 1.87
N CYS A 454 -10.73 -6.42 0.96
CA CYS A 454 -10.91 -5.69 -0.30
C CYS A 454 -11.97 -6.35 -1.20
N HIS A 455 -12.09 -7.68 -1.23
CA HIS A 455 -13.14 -8.36 -2.00
C HIS A 455 -14.53 -7.93 -1.53
N SER A 456 -14.74 -7.92 -0.21
CA SER A 456 -16.03 -7.50 0.37
C SER A 456 -16.33 -6.01 0.11
N ILE A 457 -15.31 -5.15 0.15
CA ILE A 457 -15.45 -3.72 -0.13
C ILE A 457 -15.79 -3.50 -1.61
N ILE A 458 -15.05 -4.13 -2.53
CA ILE A 458 -15.32 -4.03 -3.97
C ILE A 458 -16.75 -4.50 -4.27
N ARG A 459 -17.17 -5.63 -3.70
CA ARG A 459 -18.52 -6.17 -3.88
C ARG A 459 -19.59 -5.19 -3.39
N ALA A 460 -19.43 -4.64 -2.19
CA ALA A 460 -20.36 -3.67 -1.62
C ALA A 460 -20.41 -2.38 -2.46
N SER A 461 -19.25 -1.81 -2.81
CA SER A 461 -19.14 -0.58 -3.59
C SER A 461 -19.70 -0.72 -5.01
N LEU A 462 -19.43 -1.83 -5.71
CA LEU A 462 -20.01 -2.09 -7.03
C LEU A 462 -21.54 -2.23 -6.95
N ARG A 463 -22.05 -2.95 -5.94
CA ARG A 463 -23.49 -3.11 -5.72
C ARG A 463 -24.15 -1.75 -5.50
N GLU A 464 -23.56 -0.89 -4.68
CA GLU A 464 -24.05 0.46 -4.42
C GLU A 464 -24.01 1.35 -5.67
N THR A 465 -22.87 1.38 -6.38
CA THR A 465 -22.68 2.21 -7.58
C THR A 465 -23.63 1.84 -8.72
N PHE A 466 -23.90 0.54 -8.93
CA PHE A 466 -24.74 0.07 -10.04
C PHE A 466 -26.20 -0.24 -9.63
N GLY A 467 -26.51 -0.18 -8.33
CA GLY A 467 -27.85 -0.43 -7.80
C GLY A 467 -28.29 -1.90 -7.91
N GLY A 468 -27.35 -2.85 -7.75
CA GLY A 468 -27.63 -4.29 -7.79
C GLY A 468 -26.50 -5.11 -8.42
N GLU A 469 -26.43 -6.40 -8.07
CA GLU A 469 -25.35 -7.30 -8.52
C GLU A 469 -25.40 -7.57 -10.03
N LEU A 470 -26.57 -7.86 -10.59
CA LEU A 470 -26.73 -8.12 -12.03
C LEU A 470 -26.43 -6.90 -12.90
N ARG A 471 -26.70 -5.70 -12.38
CA ARG A 471 -26.53 -4.43 -13.12
C ARG A 471 -25.06 -4.10 -13.41
N VAL A 472 -24.12 -4.82 -12.78
CA VAL A 472 -22.69 -4.71 -13.04
C VAL A 472 -22.31 -5.30 -14.41
N LEU A 473 -23.08 -6.25 -14.95
CA LEU A 473 -22.69 -7.03 -16.13
C LEU A 473 -22.59 -6.22 -17.43
N GLU A 474 -23.58 -5.37 -17.74
CA GLU A 474 -23.55 -4.59 -18.98
C GLU A 474 -22.41 -3.55 -19.02
N PRO A 475 -22.16 -2.77 -17.94
CA PRO A 475 -20.98 -1.90 -17.87
C PRO A 475 -19.66 -2.64 -18.05
N LEU A 476 -19.49 -3.81 -17.42
CA LEU A 476 -18.30 -4.64 -17.57
C LEU A 476 -18.12 -5.13 -19.00
N LEU A 477 -19.18 -5.65 -19.61
CA LEU A 477 -19.14 -6.11 -21.00
C LEU A 477 -18.80 -4.99 -21.98
N LYS A 478 -19.38 -3.80 -21.77
CA LYS A 478 -19.07 -2.61 -22.58
C LYS A 478 -17.59 -2.23 -22.49
N SER A 479 -17.05 -2.22 -21.28
CA SER A 479 -15.62 -1.98 -21.03
C SER A 479 -14.73 -3.02 -21.70
N LEU A 480 -15.06 -4.30 -21.56
CA LEU A 480 -14.35 -5.39 -22.21
C LEU A 480 -14.35 -5.25 -23.74
N ASN A 481 -15.51 -4.97 -24.33
CA ASN A 481 -15.66 -4.78 -25.77
C ASN A 481 -14.82 -3.60 -26.30
N MET A 482 -14.70 -2.52 -25.54
CA MET A 482 -13.82 -1.39 -25.89
C MET A 482 -12.35 -1.77 -25.86
N ILE A 483 -11.93 -2.52 -24.84
CA ILE A 483 -10.55 -3.01 -24.71
C ILE A 483 -10.20 -3.93 -25.89
N ILE A 484 -11.07 -4.91 -26.18
CA ILE A 484 -10.90 -5.84 -27.30
C ILE A 484 -10.84 -5.09 -28.63
N LYS A 485 -11.77 -4.16 -28.87
CA LYS A 485 -11.78 -3.37 -30.10
C LYS A 485 -10.48 -2.59 -30.30
N ARG A 486 -9.98 -1.93 -29.25
CA ARG A 486 -8.71 -1.20 -29.32
C ARG A 486 -7.53 -2.13 -29.58
N CYS A 487 -7.54 -3.33 -29.00
CA CYS A 487 -6.53 -4.35 -29.27
C CYS A 487 -6.49 -4.72 -30.77
N TYR A 488 -7.65 -4.98 -31.39
CA TYR A 488 -7.71 -5.28 -32.82
C TYR A 488 -7.24 -4.11 -33.69
N GLU A 489 -7.57 -2.86 -33.34
CA GLU A 489 -7.05 -1.68 -34.05
C GLU A 489 -5.52 -1.64 -34.01
N LEU A 490 -4.91 -1.90 -32.84
CA LEU A 490 -3.45 -1.91 -32.68
C LEU A 490 -2.78 -3.08 -33.40
N LEU A 491 -3.39 -4.27 -33.38
CA LEU A 491 -2.87 -5.45 -34.09
C LEU A 491 -2.77 -5.22 -35.61
N LYS A 492 -3.63 -4.38 -36.18
CA LYS A 492 -3.59 -3.99 -37.59
C LYS A 492 -2.46 -3.01 -37.92
N THR A 493 -2.07 -2.16 -36.97
CA THR A 493 -1.16 -1.03 -37.24
C THR A 493 0.25 -1.23 -36.70
N ASP A 494 0.39 -1.75 -35.48
CA ASP A 494 1.68 -1.85 -34.77
C ASP A 494 1.65 -2.97 -33.71
N ALA A 495 2.37 -4.06 -34.00
CA ALA A 495 2.47 -5.22 -33.11
C ALA A 495 3.19 -4.92 -31.78
N SER A 496 4.10 -3.93 -31.74
CA SER A 496 4.82 -3.54 -30.52
C SER A 496 3.89 -2.79 -29.56
N GLU A 497 3.08 -1.86 -30.08
CA GLU A 497 2.07 -1.17 -29.29
C GLU A 497 0.96 -2.12 -28.83
N ALA A 498 0.57 -3.10 -29.66
CA ALA A 498 -0.37 -4.14 -29.26
C ALA A 498 0.16 -4.96 -28.06
N LYS A 499 1.45 -5.30 -28.05
CA LYS A 499 2.09 -5.99 -26.92
C LYS A 499 2.04 -5.15 -25.63
N LYS A 500 2.47 -3.89 -25.69
CA LYS A 500 2.42 -2.99 -24.51
C LYS A 500 1.00 -2.85 -23.98
N TYR A 501 0.03 -2.73 -24.89
CA TYR A 501 -1.39 -2.64 -24.54
C TYR A 501 -1.88 -3.93 -23.88
N TYR A 502 -1.52 -5.10 -24.41
CA TYR A 502 -1.83 -6.40 -23.83
C TYR A 502 -1.28 -6.53 -22.40
N ASP A 503 -0.01 -6.19 -22.18
CA ASP A 503 0.63 -6.28 -20.86
C ASP A 503 -0.12 -5.43 -19.82
N ILE A 504 -0.48 -4.19 -20.19
CA ILE A 504 -1.24 -3.27 -19.32
C ILE A 504 -2.64 -3.81 -19.03
N GLN A 505 -3.37 -4.28 -20.05
CA GLN A 505 -4.77 -4.68 -19.90
C GLN A 505 -4.94 -6.08 -19.28
N SER A 506 -3.92 -6.92 -19.29
CA SER A 506 -3.97 -8.27 -18.70
C SER A 506 -4.44 -8.25 -17.24
N HIS A 507 -4.02 -7.26 -16.45
CA HIS A 507 -4.43 -7.08 -15.06
C HIS A 507 -5.90 -6.66 -14.94
N THR A 508 -6.37 -5.79 -15.83
CA THR A 508 -7.78 -5.38 -15.94
C THR A 508 -8.69 -6.57 -16.22
N ILE A 509 -8.30 -7.45 -17.16
CA ILE A 509 -9.07 -8.66 -17.51
C ILE A 509 -9.14 -9.63 -16.34
N LYS A 510 -8.01 -9.90 -15.67
CA LYS A 510 -7.99 -10.74 -14.45
C LYS A 510 -8.90 -10.19 -13.36
N SER A 511 -8.94 -8.87 -13.22
CA SER A 511 -9.81 -8.20 -12.24
C SER A 511 -11.29 -8.33 -12.60
N LEU A 512 -11.64 -8.22 -13.88
CA LEU A 512 -13.01 -8.49 -14.37
C LEU A 512 -13.45 -9.90 -13.97
N PHE A 513 -12.65 -10.93 -14.27
CA PHE A 513 -13.01 -12.31 -13.91
C PHE A 513 -13.03 -12.55 -12.39
N THR A 514 -12.22 -11.82 -11.63
CA THR A 514 -12.26 -11.90 -10.16
C THR A 514 -13.55 -11.29 -9.63
N ILE A 515 -14.02 -10.16 -10.17
CA ILE A 515 -15.35 -9.61 -9.87
C ILE A 515 -16.45 -10.62 -10.22
N LEU A 516 -16.40 -11.24 -11.42
CA LEU A 516 -17.41 -12.22 -11.81
C LEU A 516 -17.48 -13.40 -10.83
N ARG A 517 -16.32 -13.88 -10.34
CA ARG A 517 -16.27 -14.94 -9.32
C ARG A 517 -16.79 -14.48 -7.97
N ASP A 518 -16.44 -13.27 -7.52
CA ASP A 518 -16.88 -12.71 -6.23
C ASP A 518 -18.41 -12.53 -6.13
N PHE A 519 -19.06 -12.32 -7.27
CA PHE A 519 -20.51 -12.18 -7.39
C PHE A 519 -21.23 -13.45 -7.89
N ASP A 520 -20.51 -14.51 -8.25
CA ASP A 520 -21.06 -15.70 -8.93
C ASP A 520 -21.84 -15.37 -10.22
N LEU A 521 -21.27 -14.47 -11.04
CA LEU A 521 -21.88 -13.98 -12.28
C LEU A 521 -21.16 -14.45 -13.55
N THR A 522 -20.26 -15.42 -13.45
CA THR A 522 -19.47 -15.90 -14.59
C THR A 522 -20.35 -16.46 -15.72
N GLU A 523 -21.34 -17.31 -15.39
CA GLU A 523 -22.26 -17.88 -16.39
C GLU A 523 -23.14 -16.83 -17.09
N PRO A 524 -23.88 -15.94 -16.40
CA PRO A 524 -24.69 -14.93 -17.08
C PRO A 524 -23.83 -13.95 -17.89
N PHE A 525 -22.63 -13.61 -17.40
CA PHE A 525 -21.69 -12.80 -18.18
C PHE A 525 -21.24 -13.51 -19.46
N PHE A 526 -20.96 -14.81 -19.39
CA PHE A 526 -20.55 -15.61 -20.53
C PHE A 526 -21.59 -15.61 -21.65
N LYS A 527 -22.87 -15.88 -21.32
CA LYS A 527 -23.98 -15.86 -22.30
C LYS A 527 -24.09 -14.49 -22.97
N LEU A 528 -24.06 -13.42 -22.18
CA LEU A 528 -24.07 -12.05 -22.68
C LEU A 528 -22.87 -11.73 -23.58
N TYR A 529 -21.68 -12.21 -23.21
CA TYR A 529 -20.45 -12.00 -23.97
C TYR A 529 -20.47 -12.72 -25.32
N LEU A 530 -20.96 -13.97 -25.37
CA LEU A 530 -21.12 -14.71 -26.62
C LEU A 530 -22.08 -14.00 -27.58
N GLU A 531 -23.26 -13.62 -27.09
CA GLU A 531 -24.33 -13.03 -27.89
C GLU A 531 -24.03 -11.61 -28.35
N ARG A 532 -23.65 -10.74 -27.41
CA ARG A 532 -23.51 -9.30 -27.67
C ARG A 532 -22.08 -8.89 -28.02
N GLY A 533 -21.11 -9.78 -27.85
CA GLY A 533 -19.69 -9.52 -28.04
C GLY A 533 -19.07 -10.37 -29.15
N LEU A 534 -18.71 -11.61 -28.80
CA LEU A 534 -17.82 -12.48 -29.57
C LEU A 534 -18.34 -12.74 -30.99
N LEU A 535 -19.55 -13.31 -31.13
CA LEU A 535 -20.08 -13.70 -32.44
C LEU A 535 -20.36 -12.49 -33.31
N ARG A 536 -20.91 -11.42 -32.73
CA ARG A 536 -21.12 -10.18 -33.46
C ARG A 536 -19.81 -9.59 -34.00
N ARG A 537 -18.72 -9.66 -33.24
CA ARG A 537 -17.39 -9.24 -33.72
C ARG A 537 -16.89 -10.16 -34.83
N ALA A 538 -16.97 -11.47 -34.65
CA ALA A 538 -16.55 -12.43 -35.65
C ALA A 538 -17.27 -12.19 -36.99
N PHE A 539 -18.60 -12.11 -37.00
CA PHE A 539 -19.38 -11.86 -38.21
C PHE A 539 -19.05 -10.53 -38.90
N LEU A 540 -18.84 -9.45 -38.13
CA LEU A 540 -18.59 -8.12 -38.70
C LEU A 540 -17.14 -7.93 -39.19
N MET A 541 -16.17 -8.56 -38.54
CA MET A 541 -14.76 -8.43 -38.90
C MET A 541 -14.31 -9.45 -39.95
N GLY A 542 -15.04 -10.55 -40.13
CA GLY A 542 -14.79 -11.53 -41.18
C GLY A 542 -13.37 -12.08 -41.13
N GLN A 543 -12.64 -11.92 -42.24
CA GLN A 543 -11.27 -12.40 -42.41
C GLN A 543 -10.32 -11.80 -41.37
N GLU A 544 -10.47 -10.52 -41.03
CA GLU A 544 -9.60 -9.88 -40.04
C GLU A 544 -9.71 -10.56 -38.67
N TYR A 545 -10.91 -11.03 -38.32
CA TYR A 545 -11.09 -11.79 -37.09
C TYR A 545 -10.31 -13.10 -37.13
N LEU A 546 -10.44 -13.87 -38.22
CA LEU A 546 -9.76 -15.16 -38.39
C LEU A 546 -8.24 -14.99 -38.26
N THR A 547 -7.66 -14.04 -39.00
CA THR A 547 -6.23 -13.72 -38.98
C THR A 547 -5.68 -13.42 -37.58
N PHE A 548 -6.45 -12.72 -36.74
CA PHE A 548 -5.99 -12.26 -35.43
C PHE A 548 -6.50 -13.11 -34.25
N ALA A 549 -7.44 -14.03 -34.46
CA ALA A 549 -8.07 -14.82 -33.41
C ALA A 549 -7.05 -15.62 -32.58
N THR A 550 -6.01 -16.14 -33.24
CA THR A 550 -4.96 -16.96 -32.61
C THR A 550 -3.73 -16.15 -32.15
N HIS A 551 -3.69 -14.84 -32.44
CA HIS A 551 -2.52 -14.00 -32.18
C HIS A 551 -2.18 -13.93 -30.67
N GLN A 552 -0.91 -14.02 -30.32
CA GLN A 552 -0.45 -14.11 -28.92
C GLN A 552 -0.79 -12.88 -28.05
N TYR A 553 -0.88 -11.70 -28.67
CA TYR A 553 -1.24 -10.45 -27.99
C TYR A 553 -2.72 -10.07 -28.15
N ASN A 554 -3.56 -11.00 -28.60
CA ASN A 554 -5.00 -10.75 -28.69
C ASN A 554 -5.65 -10.87 -27.30
N ILE A 555 -6.24 -9.78 -26.80
CA ILE A 555 -6.96 -9.80 -25.52
C ILE A 555 -8.22 -10.68 -25.57
N GLU A 556 -8.90 -10.77 -26.70
CA GLU A 556 -10.08 -11.64 -26.84
C GLU A 556 -9.70 -13.11 -26.63
N ARG A 557 -8.53 -13.53 -27.13
CA ARG A 557 -7.98 -14.86 -26.85
C ARG A 557 -7.83 -15.13 -25.34
N MET A 558 -7.27 -14.18 -24.59
CA MET A 558 -7.13 -14.30 -23.14
C MET A 558 -8.48 -14.47 -22.42
N VAL A 559 -9.52 -13.78 -22.89
CA VAL A 559 -10.88 -13.92 -22.34
C VAL A 559 -11.44 -15.33 -22.59
N LEU A 560 -11.26 -15.84 -23.80
CA LEU A 560 -11.69 -17.19 -24.17
C LEU A 560 -10.91 -18.26 -23.39
N ASP A 561 -9.60 -18.10 -23.24
CA ASP A 561 -8.74 -19.01 -22.49
C ASP A 561 -9.18 -19.07 -21.00
N GLU A 562 -9.62 -17.96 -20.40
CA GLU A 562 -10.14 -17.96 -19.04
C GLU A 562 -11.48 -18.72 -18.94
N PHE A 563 -12.40 -18.56 -19.89
CA PHE A 563 -13.63 -19.37 -19.93
C PHE A 563 -13.34 -20.87 -20.12
N ASP A 564 -12.42 -21.21 -21.03
CA ASP A 564 -11.99 -22.60 -21.26
C ASP A 564 -11.40 -23.22 -19.99
N SER A 565 -10.63 -22.44 -19.21
CA SER A 565 -10.08 -22.91 -17.92
C SER A 565 -11.16 -23.25 -16.89
N MET A 566 -12.35 -22.66 -17.02
CA MET A 566 -13.50 -22.89 -16.14
C MET A 566 -14.45 -23.98 -16.67
N SER A 567 -14.16 -24.59 -17.82
CA SER A 567 -15.04 -25.59 -18.47
C SER A 567 -15.38 -26.80 -17.61
N SER A 568 -14.49 -27.21 -16.71
CA SER A 568 -14.77 -28.29 -15.74
C SER A 568 -15.87 -27.96 -14.72
N LEU A 569 -16.17 -26.68 -14.51
CA LEU A 569 -17.16 -26.20 -13.54
C LEU A 569 -18.55 -26.06 -14.16
N ASN A 570 -18.65 -25.85 -15.48
CA ASN A 570 -19.91 -25.65 -16.18
C ASN A 570 -19.78 -26.04 -17.66
N ASP A 571 -20.60 -27.01 -18.09
CA ASP A 571 -20.63 -27.52 -19.46
C ASP A 571 -20.91 -26.43 -20.50
N ASN A 572 -21.58 -25.33 -20.11
CA ASN A 572 -21.84 -24.20 -21.01
C ASN A 572 -20.53 -23.56 -21.51
N PHE A 573 -19.47 -23.55 -20.69
CA PHE A 573 -18.18 -22.99 -21.13
C PHE A 573 -17.47 -23.87 -22.18
N SER A 574 -17.80 -25.16 -22.26
CA SER A 574 -17.28 -26.05 -23.34
C SER A 574 -17.69 -25.60 -24.75
N GLN A 575 -18.72 -24.74 -24.84
CA GLN A 575 -19.14 -24.10 -26.08
C GLN A 575 -18.04 -23.21 -26.69
N VAL A 576 -17.14 -22.64 -25.87
CA VAL A 576 -16.01 -21.82 -26.35
C VAL A 576 -15.07 -22.64 -27.23
N SER A 577 -14.57 -23.76 -26.72
CA SER A 577 -13.72 -24.67 -27.51
C SER A 577 -14.39 -25.09 -28.82
N LYS A 578 -15.68 -25.43 -28.77
CA LYS A 578 -16.43 -25.83 -29.98
C LYS A 578 -16.55 -24.69 -31.01
N LEU A 579 -16.78 -23.46 -30.55
CA LEU A 579 -16.81 -22.27 -31.41
C LEU A 579 -15.42 -21.95 -31.99
N ARG A 580 -14.34 -22.17 -31.23
CA ARG A 580 -12.97 -22.01 -31.74
C ARG A 580 -12.65 -23.05 -32.80
N ASP A 581 -13.11 -24.29 -32.63
CA ASP A 581 -12.96 -25.34 -33.65
C ASP A 581 -13.75 -24.99 -34.92
N ASP A 582 -14.96 -24.44 -34.79
CA ASP A 582 -15.76 -23.94 -35.92
C ASP A 582 -15.02 -22.82 -36.68
N LEU A 583 -14.42 -21.86 -35.96
CA LEU A 583 -13.62 -20.78 -36.54
C LEU A 583 -12.35 -21.29 -37.23
N ALA A 584 -11.62 -22.22 -36.63
CA ALA A 584 -10.43 -22.82 -37.23
C ALA A 584 -10.77 -23.63 -38.49
N ARG A 585 -11.88 -24.38 -38.48
CA ARG A 585 -12.41 -25.05 -39.68
C ARG A 585 -12.78 -24.04 -40.77
N THR A 586 -13.41 -22.95 -40.37
CA THR A 586 -13.78 -21.85 -41.27
C THR A 586 -12.55 -21.24 -41.93
N GLU A 587 -11.49 -20.96 -41.17
CA GLU A 587 -10.22 -20.43 -41.68
C GLU A 587 -9.59 -21.40 -42.70
N ALA A 588 -9.49 -22.69 -42.36
CA ALA A 588 -8.96 -23.69 -43.28
C ALA A 588 -9.78 -23.81 -44.59
N LEU A 589 -11.11 -23.75 -44.50
CA LEU A 589 -11.99 -23.75 -45.68
C LEU A 589 -11.82 -22.49 -46.52
N PHE A 590 -11.67 -21.32 -45.88
CA PHE A 590 -11.43 -20.06 -46.55
C PHE A 590 -10.10 -20.06 -47.30
N GLU A 591 -9.00 -20.47 -46.65
CA GLU A 591 -7.68 -20.59 -47.29
C GLU A 591 -7.72 -21.55 -48.48
N GLY A 592 -8.31 -22.73 -48.30
CA GLY A 592 -8.42 -23.74 -49.36
C GLY A 592 -9.32 -23.32 -50.52
N PHE A 593 -10.38 -22.53 -50.27
CA PHE A 593 -11.22 -21.95 -51.32
C PHE A 593 -10.51 -20.83 -52.07
N ASN A 594 -9.79 -19.96 -51.35
CA ASN A 594 -9.07 -18.82 -51.92
C ASN A 594 -7.76 -19.15 -52.63
N GLY A 595 -7.15 -20.31 -52.38
CA GLY A 595 -5.93 -20.76 -53.06
C GLY A 595 -6.04 -20.82 -54.60
N ASN A 596 -7.25 -20.71 -55.16
CA ASN A 596 -7.55 -20.81 -56.60
C ASN A 596 -8.20 -19.53 -57.20
N ARG A 597 -7.90 -18.33 -56.67
CA ARG A 597 -8.62 -17.09 -57.04
C ARG A 597 -8.54 -16.71 -58.53
N ARG A 598 -9.73 -16.57 -59.14
CA ARG A 598 -10.06 -15.82 -60.36
C ARG A 598 -11.56 -15.42 -60.28
N GLY A 599 -11.90 -14.37 -59.55
CA GLY A 599 -13.30 -13.90 -59.43
C GLY A 599 -13.38 -12.46 -58.91
N GLU A 600 -14.44 -11.74 -59.30
CA GLU A 600 -14.68 -10.33 -58.96
C GLU A 600 -15.24 -10.11 -57.54
N ILE A 601 -15.87 -11.13 -56.94
CA ILE A 601 -16.47 -11.06 -55.60
C ILE A 601 -15.66 -11.91 -54.61
N GLU A 602 -15.36 -11.33 -53.46
CA GLU A 602 -14.73 -12.02 -52.33
C GLU A 602 -15.78 -12.55 -51.35
N ILE A 603 -15.77 -13.87 -51.12
CA ILE A 603 -16.57 -14.52 -50.08
C ILE A 603 -15.67 -14.93 -48.93
N ILE A 604 -16.05 -14.48 -47.73
CA ILE A 604 -15.46 -14.92 -46.47
C ILE A 604 -16.51 -15.81 -45.78
N PRO A 605 -16.38 -17.15 -45.86
CA PRO A 605 -17.32 -18.04 -45.20
C PRO A 605 -17.14 -17.92 -43.69
N MET A 606 -18.25 -18.05 -42.96
CA MET A 606 -18.28 -18.11 -41.50
C MET A 606 -19.20 -19.27 -41.10
N ILE A 607 -18.63 -20.45 -40.88
CA ILE A 607 -19.38 -21.71 -40.74
C ILE A 607 -19.36 -22.17 -39.29
N PHE A 608 -20.55 -22.41 -38.74
CA PHE A 608 -20.74 -22.87 -37.36
C PHE A 608 -21.68 -24.06 -37.32
N GLU A 609 -21.45 -25.00 -36.40
CA GLU A 609 -22.47 -26.01 -36.11
C GLU A 609 -23.63 -25.35 -35.36
N ARG A 610 -24.88 -25.57 -35.81
CA ARG A 610 -26.07 -24.90 -35.26
C ARG A 610 -26.14 -24.96 -33.73
N LYS A 611 -25.87 -26.12 -33.13
CA LYS A 611 -25.87 -26.33 -31.67
C LYS A 611 -24.81 -25.51 -30.90
N ASN A 612 -23.77 -25.02 -31.57
CA ASN A 612 -22.71 -24.23 -30.95
C ASN A 612 -23.02 -22.73 -30.98
N VAL A 613 -24.04 -22.30 -31.73
CA VAL A 613 -24.46 -20.90 -31.83
C VAL A 613 -25.53 -20.62 -30.75
N PRO A 614 -25.49 -19.49 -30.01
CA PRO A 614 -26.54 -19.12 -29.06
C PRO A 614 -27.93 -19.08 -29.69
N ALA A 615 -28.95 -19.48 -28.93
CA ALA A 615 -30.35 -19.55 -29.37
C ALA A 615 -30.85 -18.24 -29.96
N PHE A 616 -30.44 -17.10 -29.38
CA PHE A 616 -30.76 -15.76 -29.90
C PHE A 616 -30.51 -15.61 -31.40
N PHE A 617 -29.41 -16.17 -31.93
CA PHE A 617 -29.10 -16.09 -33.36
C PHE A 617 -29.83 -17.16 -34.19
N GLN A 618 -30.23 -18.28 -33.57
CA GLN A 618 -30.97 -19.35 -34.25
C GLN A 618 -32.45 -19.02 -34.45
N GLU A 619 -32.98 -18.15 -33.60
CA GLU A 619 -34.40 -17.73 -33.58
C GLU A 619 -34.66 -16.44 -34.38
N LEU A 620 -33.61 -15.84 -34.97
CA LEU A 620 -33.78 -14.67 -35.82
C LEU A 620 -34.65 -15.03 -37.04
N PRO A 621 -35.53 -14.12 -37.50
CA PRO A 621 -36.27 -14.32 -38.73
C PRO A 621 -35.30 -14.45 -39.92
N ASN A 622 -35.14 -15.67 -40.43
CA ASN A 622 -34.32 -15.95 -41.60
C ASN A 622 -35.23 -16.12 -42.82
N TYR A 623 -35.57 -14.99 -43.45
CA TYR A 623 -36.34 -15.01 -44.69
C TYR A 623 -35.50 -15.60 -45.82
N ASP A 624 -36.11 -16.42 -46.66
CA ASP A 624 -35.44 -16.97 -47.85
C ASP A 624 -35.35 -15.88 -48.92
N ILE A 625 -34.27 -15.09 -48.86
CA ILE A 625 -34.02 -13.99 -49.79
C ILE A 625 -33.45 -14.60 -51.06
N ASP A 626 -34.08 -14.30 -52.19
CA ASP A 626 -33.51 -14.62 -53.49
C ASP A 626 -32.15 -13.92 -53.65
N LEU A 627 -31.07 -14.70 -53.55
CA LEU A 627 -29.72 -14.18 -53.70
C LEU A 627 -29.55 -13.60 -55.10
N PRO A 628 -28.91 -12.43 -55.22
CA PRO A 628 -28.62 -11.88 -56.53
C PRO A 628 -27.73 -12.79 -57.38
N PRO A 629 -27.81 -12.73 -58.72
CA PRO A 629 -27.21 -13.74 -59.60
C PRO A 629 -25.71 -13.98 -59.37
N LEU A 630 -24.95 -12.90 -59.18
CA LEU A 630 -23.50 -12.98 -58.93
C LEU A 630 -23.18 -13.64 -57.59
N LEU A 631 -23.88 -13.25 -56.52
CA LEU A 631 -23.74 -13.85 -55.19
C LEU A 631 -24.19 -15.32 -55.19
N ARG A 632 -25.27 -15.64 -55.89
CA ARG A 632 -25.77 -17.02 -56.06
C ARG A 632 -24.75 -17.90 -56.75
N GLN A 633 -24.10 -17.40 -57.80
CA GLN A 633 -23.06 -18.14 -58.51
C GLN A 633 -21.87 -18.43 -57.60
N GLN A 634 -21.40 -17.43 -56.84
CA GLN A 634 -20.27 -17.60 -55.93
C GLN A 634 -20.62 -18.51 -54.74
N TRP A 635 -21.83 -18.39 -54.20
CA TRP A 635 -22.35 -19.29 -53.19
C TRP A 635 -22.36 -20.75 -53.68
N ASN A 636 -22.90 -21.00 -54.87
CA ASN A 636 -22.91 -22.34 -55.47
C ASN A 636 -21.49 -22.91 -55.66
N ARG A 637 -20.53 -22.05 -56.06
CA ARG A 637 -19.12 -22.44 -56.18
C ARG A 637 -18.54 -22.83 -54.82
N PHE A 638 -18.79 -22.03 -53.78
CA PHE A 638 -18.34 -22.31 -52.43
C PHE A 638 -19.00 -23.59 -51.86
N HIS A 639 -20.31 -23.73 -52.01
CA HIS A 639 -21.07 -24.91 -51.58
C HIS A 639 -20.52 -26.19 -52.22
N ASN A 640 -20.25 -26.16 -53.54
CA ASN A 640 -19.63 -27.28 -54.23
C ASN A 640 -18.20 -27.59 -53.77
N TYR A 641 -17.45 -26.57 -53.36
CA TYR A 641 -16.14 -26.76 -52.75
C TYR A 641 -16.26 -27.42 -51.38
N TYR A 642 -17.18 -26.97 -50.53
CA TYR A 642 -17.46 -27.55 -49.21
C TYR A 642 -17.85 -29.03 -49.31
N LEU A 643 -18.73 -29.39 -50.26
CA LEU A 643 -19.11 -30.79 -50.49
C LEU A 643 -17.93 -31.69 -50.87
N LYS A 644 -16.87 -31.11 -51.45
CA LYS A 644 -15.66 -31.85 -51.84
C LYS A 644 -14.60 -31.86 -50.74
N SER A 645 -14.63 -30.92 -49.80
CA SER A 645 -13.59 -30.76 -48.79
C SER A 645 -13.77 -31.68 -47.58
N ASP A 646 -15.00 -32.07 -47.23
CA ASP A 646 -15.29 -33.05 -46.17
C ASP A 646 -16.07 -34.26 -46.74
N SER A 647 -15.53 -35.47 -46.59
CA SER A 647 -16.19 -36.73 -46.94
C SER A 647 -17.58 -36.91 -46.28
N LYS A 648 -17.82 -36.23 -45.15
CA LYS A 648 -19.09 -36.22 -44.41
C LYS A 648 -19.94 -34.97 -44.69
N ALA A 649 -19.54 -34.10 -45.62
CA ALA A 649 -20.28 -32.87 -45.94
C ALA A 649 -21.73 -33.15 -46.35
N GLY A 650 -22.00 -34.28 -47.03
CA GLY A 650 -23.37 -34.68 -47.38
C GLY A 650 -24.29 -34.95 -46.18
N LEU A 651 -23.73 -35.18 -44.98
CA LEU A 651 -24.47 -35.33 -43.72
C LEU A 651 -24.59 -34.01 -42.94
N LYS A 652 -23.93 -32.95 -43.42
CA LYS A 652 -23.84 -31.64 -42.78
C LYS A 652 -24.28 -30.57 -43.78
N PRO A 653 -25.57 -30.46 -44.10
CA PRO A 653 -26.04 -29.47 -45.06
C PRO A 653 -25.72 -28.05 -44.57
N LEU A 654 -25.28 -27.19 -45.49
CA LEU A 654 -25.10 -25.77 -45.20
C LEU A 654 -26.43 -25.04 -45.34
N THR A 655 -26.78 -24.26 -44.32
CA THR A 655 -27.92 -23.35 -44.35
C THR A 655 -27.40 -21.92 -44.27
N LEU A 656 -27.83 -21.06 -45.20
CA LEU A 656 -27.53 -19.64 -45.17
C LEU A 656 -28.39 -18.95 -44.12
N GLU A 657 -27.76 -18.16 -43.25
CA GLU A 657 -28.46 -17.31 -42.29
C GLU A 657 -28.50 -15.88 -42.82
N ASN A 658 -29.51 -15.59 -43.65
CA ASN A 658 -29.62 -14.37 -44.44
C ASN A 658 -29.62 -13.09 -43.59
N SER A 659 -30.10 -13.16 -42.36
CA SER A 659 -30.09 -12.05 -41.40
C SER A 659 -28.71 -11.71 -40.83
N LEU A 660 -27.73 -12.60 -40.93
CA LEU A 660 -26.39 -12.43 -40.35
C LEU A 660 -25.32 -12.03 -41.38
N HIS A 661 -25.63 -12.12 -42.67
CA HIS A 661 -24.69 -11.76 -43.72
C HIS A 661 -24.45 -10.25 -43.78
N HIS A 662 -23.16 -9.90 -43.85
CA HIS A 662 -22.68 -8.54 -44.02
C HIS A 662 -21.93 -8.41 -45.34
N LEU A 663 -22.24 -7.37 -46.10
CA LEU A 663 -21.66 -7.15 -47.43
C LEU A 663 -21.07 -5.74 -47.52
N GLU A 664 -19.97 -5.66 -48.26
CA GLU A 664 -19.34 -4.40 -48.69
C GLU A 664 -19.66 -4.18 -50.17
N VAL A 665 -20.40 -3.12 -50.47
CA VAL A 665 -20.83 -2.77 -51.84
C VAL A 665 -20.15 -1.48 -52.26
N GLN A 666 -19.31 -1.52 -53.29
CA GLN A 666 -18.71 -0.33 -53.86
C GLN A 666 -19.74 0.43 -54.69
N THR A 667 -19.82 1.74 -54.51
CA THR A 667 -20.75 2.62 -55.25
C THR A 667 -20.02 3.47 -56.26
N SER A 668 -20.75 4.15 -57.15
CA SER A 668 -20.20 5.14 -58.09
C SER A 668 -19.95 6.52 -57.46
N PHE A 669 -20.29 6.72 -56.18
CA PHE A 669 -20.14 8.01 -55.52
C PHE A 669 -18.67 8.28 -55.15
N PRO A 670 -18.05 9.37 -55.66
CA PRO A 670 -16.67 9.71 -55.36
C PRO A 670 -16.52 10.34 -53.96
N LEU A 671 -15.42 10.04 -53.30
CA LEU A 671 -14.97 10.67 -52.06
C LEU A 671 -13.96 11.79 -52.36
N GLU A 672 -13.71 12.68 -51.40
CA GLU A 672 -12.77 13.82 -51.52
C GLU A 672 -11.34 13.39 -51.91
N ASN A 673 -10.93 12.17 -51.55
CA ASN A 673 -9.63 11.61 -51.87
C ASN A 673 -9.57 10.91 -53.26
N GLY A 674 -10.64 10.97 -54.05
CA GLY A 674 -10.74 10.34 -55.37
C GLY A 674 -11.08 8.84 -55.36
N SER A 675 -11.19 8.21 -54.19
CA SER A 675 -11.69 6.83 -54.08
C SER A 675 -13.21 6.77 -54.13
N LEU A 676 -13.77 5.60 -54.45
CA LEU A 676 -15.21 5.38 -54.46
C LEU A 676 -15.73 5.00 -53.07
N LEU A 677 -16.91 5.48 -52.72
CA LEU A 677 -17.56 5.15 -51.46
C LEU A 677 -17.94 3.66 -51.43
N THR A 678 -17.59 2.98 -50.34
CA THR A 678 -18.04 1.62 -50.05
C THR A 678 -19.14 1.62 -48.99
N LEU A 679 -20.26 0.97 -49.26
CA LEU A 679 -21.36 0.79 -48.31
C LEU A 679 -21.22 -0.53 -47.57
N GLU A 680 -21.29 -0.46 -46.24
CA GLU A 680 -21.38 -1.63 -45.36
C GLU A 680 -22.87 -1.88 -45.07
N VAL A 681 -23.44 -2.94 -45.66
CA VAL A 681 -24.88 -3.24 -45.70
C VAL A 681 -25.19 -4.69 -45.29
N SER A 682 -26.46 -4.97 -45.00
CA SER A 682 -27.01 -6.33 -44.86
C SER A 682 -27.31 -6.95 -46.23
N LEU A 683 -27.55 -8.25 -46.27
CA LEU A 683 -27.92 -8.95 -47.51
C LEU A 683 -29.20 -8.38 -48.13
N LEU A 684 -30.24 -8.13 -47.35
CA LEU A 684 -31.48 -7.53 -47.86
C LEU A 684 -31.23 -6.15 -48.49
N GLN A 685 -30.45 -5.31 -47.81
CA GLN A 685 -30.06 -4.00 -48.32
C GLN A 685 -29.27 -4.10 -49.63
N ALA A 686 -28.31 -5.02 -49.70
CA ALA A 686 -27.52 -5.25 -50.91
C ALA A 686 -28.41 -5.72 -52.08
N SER A 687 -29.33 -6.67 -51.85
CA SER A 687 -30.26 -7.14 -52.88
C SER A 687 -31.18 -6.05 -53.40
N VAL A 688 -31.64 -5.13 -52.53
CA VAL A 688 -32.43 -3.96 -52.95
C VAL A 688 -31.59 -3.02 -53.83
N LEU A 689 -30.33 -2.75 -53.44
CA LEU A 689 -29.42 -1.90 -54.21
C LEU A 689 -29.10 -2.49 -55.58
N GLU A 690 -28.94 -3.81 -55.70
CA GLU A 690 -28.69 -4.47 -56.99
C GLU A 690 -29.89 -4.39 -57.94
N ILE A 691 -31.12 -4.48 -57.43
CA ILE A 691 -32.32 -4.27 -58.26
C ILE A 691 -32.37 -2.82 -58.76
N LEU A 692 -32.03 -1.86 -57.90
CA LEU A 692 -31.93 -0.43 -58.24
C LEU A 692 -30.80 -0.12 -59.24
N ASP A 693 -29.72 -0.90 -59.27
CA ASP A 693 -28.66 -0.73 -60.28
C ASP A 693 -29.14 -1.10 -61.69
N SER A 694 -30.12 -2.01 -61.77
CA SER A 694 -30.71 -2.48 -63.03
C SER A 694 -31.97 -1.70 -63.49
N ARG A 695 -32.50 -0.79 -62.66
CA ARG A 695 -33.77 -0.09 -62.90
C ARG A 695 -33.75 1.33 -62.34
N ASP A 696 -34.24 2.28 -63.13
CA ASP A 696 -34.28 3.70 -62.73
C ASP A 696 -35.14 3.97 -61.48
N GLU A 697 -36.27 3.27 -61.35
CA GLU A 697 -37.20 3.40 -60.22
C GLU A 697 -37.76 2.04 -59.76
N VAL A 698 -38.02 1.90 -58.46
CA VAL A 698 -38.59 0.69 -57.85
C VAL A 698 -39.74 1.04 -56.90
N THR A 699 -40.72 0.15 -56.78
CA THR A 699 -41.81 0.26 -55.79
C THR A 699 -41.74 -0.89 -54.79
N VAL A 700 -42.40 -0.72 -53.64
CA VAL A 700 -42.44 -1.74 -52.57
C VAL A 700 -43.02 -3.07 -53.07
N SER A 701 -44.08 -3.03 -53.89
CA SER A 701 -44.72 -4.23 -54.44
C SER A 701 -43.78 -4.99 -55.40
N MET A 702 -42.99 -4.26 -56.20
CA MET A 702 -41.99 -4.85 -57.08
C MET A 702 -40.89 -5.56 -56.29
N LEU A 703 -40.35 -4.90 -55.27
CA LEU A 703 -39.32 -5.49 -54.40
C LEU A 703 -39.86 -6.70 -53.64
N GLN A 704 -41.10 -6.66 -53.16
CA GLN A 704 -41.74 -7.81 -52.51
C GLN A 704 -41.81 -9.01 -53.45
N SER A 705 -42.25 -8.79 -54.69
CA SER A 705 -42.37 -9.85 -55.69
C SER A 705 -41.02 -10.45 -56.10
N SER A 706 -39.94 -9.65 -56.03
CA SER A 706 -38.61 -10.04 -56.49
C SER A 706 -37.73 -10.65 -55.40
N LEU A 707 -37.92 -10.26 -54.13
CA LEU A 707 -37.09 -10.71 -53.01
C LEU A 707 -37.79 -11.72 -52.09
N SER A 708 -39.11 -11.89 -52.22
CA SER A 708 -39.91 -12.77 -51.37
C SER A 708 -39.87 -12.44 -49.87
N VAL A 709 -39.65 -11.15 -49.53
CA VAL A 709 -39.54 -10.64 -48.16
C VAL A 709 -40.82 -9.89 -47.75
N PRO A 710 -41.24 -9.93 -46.46
CA PRO A 710 -42.39 -9.17 -46.00
C PRO A 710 -42.29 -7.65 -46.26
N ILE A 711 -43.41 -7.04 -46.67
CA ILE A 711 -43.54 -5.62 -47.01
C ILE A 711 -42.88 -4.71 -45.95
N HIS A 712 -43.17 -4.95 -44.67
CA HIS A 712 -42.64 -4.11 -43.59
C HIS A 712 -41.11 -4.08 -43.51
N GLN A 713 -40.41 -5.18 -43.86
CA GLN A 713 -38.94 -5.20 -43.88
C GLN A 713 -38.37 -4.43 -45.06
N ILE A 714 -39.06 -4.47 -46.21
CA ILE A 714 -38.70 -3.72 -47.41
C ILE A 714 -38.88 -2.22 -47.13
N GLU A 715 -40.03 -1.82 -46.57
CA GLU A 715 -40.30 -0.43 -46.16
C GLU A 715 -39.22 0.09 -45.20
N LEU A 716 -38.87 -0.68 -44.17
CA LEU A 716 -37.79 -0.34 -43.24
C LEU A 716 -36.43 -0.17 -43.95
N THR A 717 -36.15 -1.02 -44.93
CA THR A 717 -34.91 -0.98 -45.70
C THR A 717 -34.83 0.27 -46.57
N LEU A 718 -35.91 0.57 -47.31
CA LEU A 718 -36.02 1.76 -48.15
C LEU A 718 -35.99 3.05 -47.33
N GLN A 719 -36.72 3.08 -46.21
CA GLN A 719 -36.72 4.22 -45.30
C GLN A 719 -35.31 4.54 -44.80
N VAL A 720 -34.51 3.52 -44.47
CA VAL A 720 -33.12 3.73 -44.06
C VAL A 720 -32.29 4.32 -45.18
N PHE A 721 -32.46 3.88 -46.42
CA PHE A 721 -31.75 4.51 -47.54
C PHE A 721 -32.19 5.96 -47.79
N VAL A 722 -33.48 6.27 -47.64
CA VAL A 722 -34.00 7.65 -47.69
C VAL A 722 -33.43 8.51 -46.55
N GLU A 723 -33.36 7.99 -45.32
CA GLU A 723 -32.76 8.68 -44.17
C GLU A 723 -31.27 8.98 -44.35
N PHE A 724 -30.56 8.11 -45.08
CA PHE A 724 -29.17 8.32 -45.47
C PHE A 724 -29.03 9.18 -46.73
N ASN A 725 -30.14 9.65 -47.32
CA ASN A 725 -30.21 10.38 -48.60
C ASN A 725 -29.64 9.61 -49.80
N LEU A 726 -29.55 8.28 -49.71
CA LEU A 726 -29.11 7.42 -50.82
C LEU A 726 -30.22 7.26 -51.87
N LEU A 727 -31.49 7.28 -51.43
CA LEU A 727 -32.67 7.22 -52.30
C LEU A 727 -33.54 8.47 -52.15
N GLN A 728 -34.26 8.82 -53.23
CA GLN A 728 -35.36 9.78 -53.22
C GLN A 728 -36.69 9.03 -53.38
N GLU A 729 -37.68 9.40 -52.58
CA GLU A 729 -39.05 8.90 -52.71
C GLU A 729 -39.89 9.92 -53.49
N THR A 730 -40.61 9.48 -54.51
CA THR A 730 -41.53 10.31 -55.31
C THR A 730 -42.75 9.47 -55.68
N ASP A 731 -43.95 9.90 -55.26
CA ASP A 731 -45.23 9.23 -55.56
C ASP A 731 -45.27 7.71 -55.26
N GLY A 732 -44.55 7.27 -54.21
CA GLY A 732 -44.49 5.85 -53.81
C GLY A 732 -43.50 4.99 -54.62
N ALA A 733 -42.73 5.61 -55.51
CA ALA A 733 -41.55 5.03 -56.15
C ALA A 733 -40.26 5.56 -55.52
N TYR A 734 -39.21 4.74 -55.55
CA TYR A 734 -37.89 5.03 -55.00
C TYR A 734 -36.85 4.98 -56.12
N LYS A 735 -35.96 5.98 -56.14
CA LYS A 735 -34.88 6.08 -57.12
C LYS A 735 -33.56 6.50 -56.48
N ILE A 736 -32.45 6.21 -57.14
CA ILE A 736 -31.12 6.60 -56.66
C ILE A 736 -31.00 8.13 -56.64
N ASN A 737 -30.47 8.68 -55.55
CA ASN A 737 -30.19 10.11 -55.45
C ASN A 737 -28.85 10.45 -56.14
N GLU A 738 -28.89 10.86 -57.40
CA GLU A 738 -27.69 11.27 -58.16
C GLU A 738 -26.94 12.45 -57.51
N ASN A 739 -27.64 13.28 -56.73
CA ASN A 739 -27.07 14.42 -56.03
C ASN A 739 -26.59 14.07 -54.61
N PHE A 740 -26.39 12.79 -54.32
CA PHE A 740 -25.92 12.36 -53.00
C PHE A 740 -24.51 12.89 -52.72
N ILE A 741 -24.37 13.61 -51.61
CA ILE A 741 -23.10 14.06 -51.07
C ILE A 741 -22.89 13.37 -49.74
N VAL A 742 -21.80 12.61 -49.63
CA VAL A 742 -21.50 11.88 -48.41
C VAL A 742 -21.11 12.83 -47.27
N ASP A 743 -21.59 12.57 -46.06
CA ASP A 743 -21.13 13.29 -44.87
C ASP A 743 -19.76 12.73 -44.45
N PRO A 744 -18.66 13.51 -44.57
CA PRO A 744 -17.31 13.02 -44.25
C PRO A 744 -17.17 12.63 -42.78
N LYS A 745 -18.02 13.12 -41.87
CA LYS A 745 -18.00 12.73 -40.45
C LYS A 745 -18.52 11.31 -40.21
N LYS A 746 -19.33 10.77 -41.14
CA LYS A 746 -19.92 9.44 -41.04
C LYS A 746 -19.10 8.36 -41.75
N VAL A 747 -18.26 8.75 -42.70
CA VAL A 747 -17.37 7.85 -43.44
C VAL A 747 -16.12 7.54 -42.61
N LYS A 748 -15.75 6.26 -42.52
CA LYS A 748 -14.51 5.82 -41.87
C LYS A 748 -13.75 4.93 -42.83
N ASN A 749 -12.49 5.27 -43.11
CA ASN A 749 -11.62 4.53 -44.04
C ASN A 749 -12.29 4.28 -45.42
N GLY A 750 -13.01 5.28 -45.94
CA GLY A 750 -13.74 5.17 -47.22
C GLY A 750 -15.04 4.37 -47.17
N ARG A 751 -15.47 3.91 -45.98
CA ARG A 751 -16.67 3.09 -45.79
C ARG A 751 -17.77 3.83 -45.03
N LEU A 752 -19.01 3.66 -45.46
CA LEU A 752 -20.21 4.15 -44.78
C LEU A 752 -21.08 2.97 -44.37
N ARG A 753 -21.34 2.84 -43.08
CA ARG A 753 -22.20 1.80 -42.53
C ARG A 753 -23.66 2.22 -42.49
N VAL A 754 -24.51 1.49 -43.21
CA VAL A 754 -25.95 1.77 -43.32
C VAL A 754 -26.71 0.86 -42.35
N VAL A 755 -26.93 1.35 -41.13
CA VAL A 755 -27.54 0.56 -40.05
C VAL A 755 -29.06 0.69 -40.07
N GLN A 756 -29.77 -0.44 -40.19
CA GLN A 756 -31.21 -0.50 -40.00
C GLN A 756 -31.55 -0.25 -38.53
N ARG A 757 -32.22 0.86 -38.22
CA ARG A 757 -32.72 1.12 -36.86
C ARG A 757 -34.06 0.42 -36.69
N ALA A 758 -34.25 -0.30 -35.59
CA ALA A 758 -35.56 -0.80 -35.22
C ALA A 758 -36.50 0.40 -35.06
N VAL A 759 -37.61 0.44 -35.82
CA VAL A 759 -38.60 1.50 -35.69
C VAL A 759 -39.14 1.50 -34.26
N THR A 760 -38.91 2.61 -33.55
CA THR A 760 -39.74 2.99 -32.41
C THR A 760 -41.16 3.02 -32.92
N LYS A 761 -41.97 2.01 -32.56
CA LYS A 761 -43.43 2.08 -32.74
C LYS A 761 -43.85 3.48 -32.29
N SER A 762 -44.37 4.26 -33.21
CA SER A 762 -45.04 5.53 -32.94
C SER A 762 -46.12 5.24 -31.90
N GLN A 763 -45.80 5.48 -30.63
CA GLN A 763 -46.78 5.47 -29.57
C GLN A 763 -47.62 6.73 -29.76
N ASN A 764 -48.90 6.53 -30.03
CA ASN A 764 -49.92 7.55 -29.93
C ASN A 764 -49.68 8.40 -28.68
N ARG A 765 -49.54 9.71 -28.89
CA ARG A 765 -49.47 10.72 -27.86
C ARG A 765 -50.73 10.64 -27.01
N ASN A 766 -50.63 10.02 -25.82
CA ASN A 766 -51.36 10.31 -24.58
C ASN A 766 -51.09 9.19 -23.56
N SER A 767 -49.84 9.09 -23.10
CA SER A 767 -49.57 8.46 -21.80
C SER A 767 -48.45 9.22 -21.11
N VAL A 768 -48.77 9.66 -19.91
CA VAL A 768 -47.96 10.41 -18.95
C VAL A 768 -46.55 9.83 -18.84
N PHE A 769 -45.57 10.73 -18.79
CA PHE A 769 -44.14 10.49 -18.54
C PHE A 769 -43.91 9.36 -17.53
N THR A 770 -43.58 8.18 -18.06
CA THR A 770 -42.74 7.21 -17.39
C THR A 770 -41.52 7.03 -18.26
N THR A 771 -40.36 7.13 -17.63
CA THR A 771 -39.02 7.00 -18.22
C THR A 771 -38.94 5.83 -19.20
N PRO A 772 -38.22 5.97 -20.33
CA PRO A 772 -38.08 4.89 -21.28
C PRO A 772 -37.34 3.72 -20.60
N GLU A 773 -38.07 2.65 -20.30
CA GLU A 773 -37.47 1.39 -19.88
C GLU A 773 -36.50 0.91 -20.97
N PRO A 774 -35.25 0.58 -20.62
CA PRO A 774 -34.36 -0.04 -21.59
C PRO A 774 -34.88 -1.46 -21.84
N LYS A 775 -35.33 -1.74 -23.07
CA LYS A 775 -35.69 -3.08 -23.60
C LYS A 775 -34.57 -4.14 -23.52
N ASN A 776 -33.51 -3.93 -22.74
CA ASN A 776 -32.27 -4.71 -22.75
C ASN A 776 -32.12 -5.70 -21.58
N ALA A 777 -33.11 -5.82 -20.69
CA ALA A 777 -33.01 -6.58 -19.42
C ALA A 777 -33.67 -7.98 -19.41
N ASN A 778 -34.14 -8.52 -20.54
CA ASN A 778 -34.81 -9.84 -20.57
C ASN A 778 -33.94 -10.95 -19.96
N TRP A 779 -32.62 -10.92 -20.18
CA TRP A 779 -31.70 -11.89 -19.57
C TRP A 779 -31.66 -11.80 -18.04
N ALA A 780 -31.77 -10.59 -17.47
CA ALA A 780 -31.79 -10.40 -16.02
C ALA A 780 -33.09 -10.93 -15.44
N GLN A 781 -34.20 -10.73 -16.16
CA GLN A 781 -35.48 -11.34 -15.86
C GLN A 781 -35.41 -12.87 -15.94
N GLU A 782 -34.78 -13.47 -16.95
CA GLU A 782 -34.61 -14.93 -17.05
C GLU A 782 -33.77 -15.51 -15.91
N VAL A 783 -32.67 -14.86 -15.53
CA VAL A 783 -31.85 -15.28 -14.39
C VAL A 783 -32.64 -15.18 -13.08
N LEU A 784 -33.46 -14.13 -12.95
CA LEU A 784 -34.41 -13.97 -11.84
C LEU A 784 -35.47 -15.08 -11.84
N CYS A 785 -36.09 -15.38 -12.98
CA CYS A 785 -37.06 -16.46 -13.14
C CYS A 785 -36.45 -17.81 -12.72
N ALA A 786 -35.25 -18.14 -13.21
CA ALA A 786 -34.56 -19.37 -12.85
C ALA A 786 -34.27 -19.46 -11.33
N THR A 787 -33.95 -18.33 -10.70
CA THR A 787 -33.71 -18.26 -9.26
C THR A 787 -35.00 -18.42 -8.46
N ILE A 788 -36.10 -17.81 -8.92
CA ILE A 788 -37.45 -17.97 -8.36
C ILE A 788 -37.88 -19.44 -8.44
N VAL A 789 -37.80 -20.04 -9.63
CA VAL A 789 -38.18 -21.45 -9.86
C VAL A 789 -37.32 -22.40 -9.01
N ARG A 790 -36.00 -22.19 -8.92
CA ARG A 790 -35.15 -22.99 -8.01
C ARG A 790 -35.51 -22.83 -6.54
N SER A 791 -35.95 -21.64 -6.15
CA SER A 791 -36.37 -21.39 -4.76
C SER A 791 -37.65 -22.16 -4.47
N LEU A 792 -38.64 -22.09 -5.37
CA LEU A 792 -39.89 -22.85 -5.28
C LEU A 792 -39.66 -24.37 -5.30
N LYS A 793 -38.83 -24.87 -6.21
CA LYS A 793 -38.51 -26.31 -6.33
C LYS A 793 -37.84 -26.88 -5.08
N GLY A 794 -37.09 -26.05 -4.34
CA GLY A 794 -36.44 -26.42 -3.09
C GLY A 794 -37.36 -26.43 -1.87
N HIS A 795 -38.65 -26.11 -2.02
CA HIS A 795 -39.56 -25.95 -0.88
C HIS A 795 -40.92 -26.64 -1.12
N VAL A 796 -41.23 -27.62 -0.27
CA VAL A 796 -42.35 -28.55 -0.48
C VAL A 796 -43.70 -27.97 0.00
N GLY A 797 -43.70 -26.93 0.85
CA GLY A 797 -44.90 -26.38 1.51
C GLY A 797 -45.55 -25.16 0.86
N GLY A 798 -45.11 -24.76 -0.34
CA GLY A 798 -45.45 -23.46 -0.91
C GLY A 798 -44.73 -22.31 -0.20
N MET A 799 -44.68 -21.12 -0.81
CA MET A 799 -44.07 -19.93 -0.20
C MET A 799 -44.97 -18.72 -0.32
N SER A 800 -44.98 -17.86 0.68
CA SER A 800 -45.58 -16.52 0.54
C SER A 800 -44.75 -15.64 -0.41
N PHE A 801 -45.35 -14.58 -0.93
CA PHE A 801 -44.64 -13.60 -1.77
C PHE A 801 -43.39 -13.06 -1.08
N ASP A 802 -43.50 -12.67 0.20
CA ASP A 802 -42.40 -12.08 0.95
C ASP A 802 -41.29 -13.10 1.26
N GLU A 803 -41.64 -14.36 1.54
CA GLU A 803 -40.65 -15.42 1.73
C GLU A 803 -39.91 -15.76 0.44
N LEU A 804 -40.62 -15.87 -0.68
CA LEU A 804 -40.04 -16.14 -1.98
C LEU A 804 -39.14 -14.99 -2.44
N LYS A 805 -39.58 -13.74 -2.23
CA LYS A 805 -38.77 -12.55 -2.49
C LYS A 805 -37.53 -12.53 -1.61
N ARG A 806 -37.66 -12.77 -0.30
CA ARG A 806 -36.51 -12.82 0.63
C ARG A 806 -35.53 -13.94 0.25
N LEU A 807 -36.01 -15.12 -0.10
CA LEU A 807 -35.15 -16.24 -0.54
C LEU A 807 -34.43 -15.93 -1.86
N THR A 808 -35.14 -15.29 -2.79
CA THR A 808 -34.54 -14.82 -4.05
C THR A 808 -33.51 -13.72 -3.77
N GLU A 809 -33.79 -12.78 -2.87
CA GLU A 809 -32.87 -11.73 -2.43
C GLU A 809 -31.65 -12.28 -1.69
N THR A 810 -31.78 -13.35 -0.90
CA THR A 810 -30.62 -14.01 -0.26
C THR A 810 -29.65 -14.62 -1.28
N ARG A 811 -30.15 -14.98 -2.47
CA ARG A 811 -29.34 -15.52 -3.57
C ARG A 811 -28.87 -14.44 -4.54
N MET A 812 -29.64 -13.36 -4.69
CA MET A 812 -29.38 -12.26 -5.62
C MET A 812 -29.76 -10.94 -4.97
N LEU A 813 -28.78 -10.18 -4.49
CA LEU A 813 -29.04 -8.95 -3.73
C LEU A 813 -29.28 -7.74 -4.65
N GLY A 814 -30.20 -6.86 -4.24
CA GLY A 814 -30.46 -5.58 -4.92
C GLY A 814 -31.50 -5.64 -6.04
N ILE A 815 -32.42 -6.62 -6.00
CA ILE A 815 -33.55 -6.72 -6.92
C ILE A 815 -34.66 -5.78 -6.43
N SER A 816 -35.20 -4.94 -7.31
CA SER A 816 -36.37 -4.14 -6.95
C SER A 816 -37.63 -5.01 -6.87
N THR A 817 -38.59 -4.62 -6.03
CA THR A 817 -39.88 -5.32 -5.94
C THR A 817 -40.61 -5.38 -7.29
N GLY A 818 -40.41 -4.37 -8.16
CA GLY A 818 -40.96 -4.35 -9.52
C GLY A 818 -40.32 -5.39 -10.44
N GLU A 819 -38.98 -5.49 -10.46
CA GLU A 819 -38.25 -6.51 -11.22
C GLU A 819 -38.61 -7.92 -10.75
N PHE A 820 -38.70 -8.13 -9.43
CA PHE A 820 -39.11 -9.40 -8.86
C PHE A 820 -40.54 -9.78 -9.29
N LYS A 821 -41.49 -8.85 -9.23
CA LYS A 821 -42.87 -9.09 -9.69
C LYS A 821 -42.94 -9.41 -11.19
N SER A 822 -42.16 -8.71 -12.00
CA SER A 822 -42.10 -8.95 -13.45
C SER A 822 -41.52 -10.33 -13.78
N ALA A 823 -40.44 -10.74 -13.11
CA ALA A 823 -39.86 -12.08 -13.26
C ALA A 823 -40.79 -13.17 -12.71
N LEU A 824 -41.45 -12.93 -11.59
CA LEU A 824 -42.43 -13.86 -11.03
C LEU A 824 -43.62 -14.05 -11.99
N ALA A 825 -44.12 -12.97 -12.58
CA ALA A 825 -45.20 -13.06 -13.59
C ALA A 825 -44.76 -13.84 -14.84
N ALA A 826 -43.50 -13.70 -15.27
CA ALA A 826 -42.94 -14.46 -16.39
C ALA A 826 -42.58 -15.92 -16.05
N SER A 827 -42.76 -16.34 -14.79
CA SER A 827 -42.52 -17.71 -14.33
C SER A 827 -43.82 -18.46 -14.04
N ASP A 828 -44.98 -17.92 -14.45
CA ASP A 828 -46.32 -18.41 -14.13
C ASP A 828 -46.57 -19.86 -14.56
N GLU A 829 -45.94 -20.30 -15.65
CA GLU A 829 -45.97 -21.68 -16.13
C GLU A 829 -45.32 -22.70 -15.17
N TYR A 830 -44.46 -22.25 -14.24
CA TYR A 830 -43.73 -23.11 -13.30
C TYR A 830 -44.34 -23.14 -11.89
N PHE A 831 -45.44 -22.44 -11.63
CA PHE A 831 -46.07 -22.45 -10.31
C PHE A 831 -47.60 -22.28 -10.33
N THR A 832 -48.26 -22.71 -9.27
CA THR A 832 -49.67 -22.43 -9.00
C THR A 832 -49.82 -21.67 -7.69
N ILE A 833 -50.86 -20.85 -7.58
CA ILE A 833 -51.15 -20.08 -6.37
C ILE A 833 -52.33 -20.75 -5.66
N LYS A 834 -52.16 -21.11 -4.39
CA LYS A 834 -53.23 -21.59 -3.50
C LYS A 834 -53.08 -20.92 -2.13
N ASP A 835 -54.15 -20.36 -1.60
CA ASP A 835 -54.16 -19.69 -0.30
C ASP A 835 -53.04 -18.64 -0.14
N ASP A 836 -52.84 -17.80 -1.17
CA ASP A 836 -51.76 -16.80 -1.27
C ASP A 836 -50.33 -17.34 -1.18
N LEU A 837 -50.15 -18.65 -1.37
CA LEU A 837 -48.86 -19.33 -1.43
C LEU A 837 -48.56 -19.82 -2.86
N TYR A 838 -47.31 -19.64 -3.28
CA TYR A 838 -46.77 -20.10 -4.56
C TYR A 838 -46.22 -21.52 -4.42
N TYR A 839 -46.73 -22.47 -5.22
CA TYR A 839 -46.33 -23.87 -5.25
C TYR A 839 -45.70 -24.22 -6.60
N TYR A 840 -44.55 -24.89 -6.60
CA TYR A 840 -43.89 -25.35 -7.83
C TYR A 840 -44.75 -26.36 -8.60
N ILE A 841 -44.87 -26.16 -9.91
CA ILE A 841 -45.42 -27.12 -10.86
C ILE A 841 -44.23 -27.80 -11.56
N PRO A 842 -44.12 -29.15 -11.50
CA PRO A 842 -43.00 -29.91 -12.06
C PRO A 842 -42.66 -29.63 -13.52
#